data_AF-A0A016T805-F1
#
_entry.id   AF-A0A016T805-F1
#
_cell.length_a   1.000
_cell.length_b   1.000
_cell.length_c   1.000
_cell.angle_alpha   90.00
_cell.angle_beta   90.00
_cell.angle_gamma   90.00
#
_symmetry.space_group_name_H-M   'P 1'
#
loop_
_entity.id
_entity.type
_entity.pdbx_description
1 polymer ?
#
loop_
_entity_poly.entity_id
_entity_poly.type
_entity_poly.pdbx_seq_one_letter_code
_entity_poly.pdbx_strand_id
1 'polypeptide(L)'
;MIDIPLEEKLFMGYAWLSMGLYLILVIALLMWRTHVDLFRTSYYTLFLLQATADFYAFLVVEFVMRARKFNYFNLFSANMHSFAVFTYYNSATAKTSLCCAQMVIAFNRFTVFYKPVTYEKDKSSILLTLRITPFSNLIETALTALKAVKLDANATHLEKVITGKACRVAVKESLRDYRRTKLLEAAETKSSIKRCKRDLNDQRNVMAALKDKEGKMQSSRRAMENIVQQFYTELFRSSTLVPRCPLPPPEDLLPILESEVGQAIKSMKKGTAPGPDNIPADLLRAGSTALHSVLARHFNHYLRKGMIPDQWKESKTILLFKKGQREDIANYRPISLLSVVYKTFTKILLNRMERILDDYQPVEQAGFRKNFSCMDNIQAVTQLIERSREYHLPLVLVFVDYKKAFDSVEINAVLNALAHAGVPSVYIRLLEQCFSDNSTIIQLFDRKLKIPIERGVRQGDTISPKLFTAALQYAMSELDWEDKGYSIDGKKISNLRFADDIVLVANSTAEMETMVNELNVAGLKIGLEMNMSKTQLMVNQWCDVGEVNLAGKTLQRVDSYVYLGRELNMRNNIASEITRRRRAAWAAFGSIREVTDQIKDPAIRASIFNASVLPAMCYATETWPDNETIAKAMRTTHRALERCLLKTSRYQQWHQGLRSTELREKSQLKDPLQYMQRMKHRWAGHLLRRNDDRWSLRVTEWLPRNKTRPLGRPPTRWADSFTKYFRQRGLPHWMQVARNRAVWKSCGPR
;
A
#
# COMPACT_ATOMS: atom_id res chain seq x y z
N MET A 1 -34.03 -55.97 31.42
CA MET A 1 -33.63 -54.82 32.25
C MET A 1 -32.12 -54.70 32.14
N ILE A 2 -31.62 -53.59 31.62
CA ILE A 2 -30.16 -53.34 31.55
C ILE A 2 -29.74 -53.00 32.98
N ASP A 3 -28.90 -53.85 33.58
CA ASP A 3 -28.44 -53.66 34.94
C ASP A 3 -27.34 -52.60 34.95
N ILE A 4 -27.74 -51.34 35.16
CA ILE A 4 -26.83 -50.21 35.21
C ILE A 4 -25.98 -50.36 36.49
N PRO A 5 -24.63 -50.38 36.39
CA PRO A 5 -23.72 -50.53 37.53
C PRO A 5 -24.03 -49.53 38.64
N LEU A 6 -23.86 -49.96 39.90
CA LEU A 6 -24.15 -49.13 41.08
C LEU A 6 -23.40 -47.78 41.05
N GLU A 7 -22.20 -47.78 40.49
CA GLU A 7 -21.36 -46.60 40.30
C GLU A 7 -21.99 -45.59 39.32
N GLU A 8 -22.58 -46.04 38.21
CA GLU A 8 -23.28 -45.16 37.25
C GLU A 8 -24.59 -44.61 37.85
N LYS A 9 -25.29 -45.39 38.69
CA LYS A 9 -26.48 -44.91 39.43
C LYS A 9 -26.13 -43.84 40.47
N LEU A 10 -25.05 -44.05 41.23
CA LEU A 10 -24.53 -43.07 42.19
C LEU A 10 -24.07 -41.79 41.49
N PHE A 11 -23.43 -41.91 40.33
CA PHE A 11 -22.96 -40.77 39.54
C PHE A 11 -24.11 -39.96 38.91
N MET A 12 -25.15 -40.65 38.41
CA MET A 12 -26.38 -39.99 37.96
C MET A 12 -27.10 -39.29 39.11
N GLY A 13 -27.15 -39.91 40.30
CA GLY A 13 -27.69 -39.30 41.50
C GLY A 13 -26.97 -38.00 41.86
N TYR A 14 -25.63 -37.99 41.84
CA TYR A 14 -24.83 -36.79 42.10
C TYR A 14 -25.08 -35.67 41.08
N ALA A 15 -25.19 -36.00 39.78
CA ALA A 15 -25.45 -35.02 38.73
C ALA A 15 -26.84 -34.36 38.89
N TRP A 16 -27.86 -35.15 39.21
CA TRP A 16 -29.20 -34.62 39.49
C TRP A 16 -29.24 -33.77 40.77
N LEU A 17 -28.52 -34.17 41.82
CA LEU A 17 -28.41 -33.42 43.07
C LEU A 17 -27.70 -32.08 42.85
N SER A 18 -26.61 -32.07 42.06
CA SER A 18 -25.87 -30.85 41.70
C SER A 18 -26.72 -29.90 40.86
N MET A 19 -27.48 -30.42 39.89
CA MET A 19 -28.38 -29.59 39.07
C MET A 19 -29.55 -29.04 39.89
N GLY A 20 -30.09 -29.82 40.83
CA GLY A 20 -31.09 -29.37 41.79
C GLY A 20 -30.57 -28.24 42.70
N LEU A 21 -29.39 -28.40 43.28
CA LEU A 21 -28.73 -27.38 44.11
C LEU A 21 -28.45 -26.09 43.31
N TYR A 22 -28.02 -26.20 42.05
CA TYR A 22 -27.84 -25.05 41.17
C TYR A 22 -29.16 -24.32 40.90
N LEU A 23 -30.24 -25.04 40.60
CA LEU A 23 -31.55 -24.44 40.40
C LEU A 23 -32.06 -23.73 41.67
N ILE A 24 -31.88 -24.35 42.84
CA ILE A 24 -32.25 -23.75 44.14
C ILE A 24 -31.45 -22.46 44.37
N LEU A 25 -30.15 -22.45 44.08
CA LEU A 25 -29.31 -21.27 44.21
C LEU A 25 -29.76 -20.13 43.27
N VAL A 26 -30.11 -20.45 42.02
CA VAL A 26 -30.63 -19.50 41.04
C VAL A 26 -31.99 -18.95 41.49
N ILE A 27 -32.89 -19.79 41.99
CA ILE A 27 -34.20 -19.37 42.52
C ILE A 27 -34.02 -18.48 43.76
N ALA A 28 -33.15 -18.85 44.69
CA ALA A 28 -32.84 -18.05 45.88
C ALA A 28 -32.25 -16.68 45.51
N LEU A 29 -31.36 -16.62 44.51
CA LEU A 29 -30.82 -15.35 43.99
C LEU A 29 -31.89 -14.50 43.29
N LEU A 30 -32.83 -15.12 42.57
CA LEU A 30 -33.96 -14.45 41.92
C LEU A 30 -35.00 -13.93 42.94
N MET A 31 -35.19 -14.64 44.06
CA MET A 31 -36.03 -14.19 45.17
C MET A 31 -35.33 -13.10 46.02
N TRP A 32 -34.02 -13.20 46.26
CA TRP A 32 -33.27 -12.12 46.92
C TRP A 32 -33.35 -10.81 46.11
N ARG A 33 -33.31 -10.89 44.77
CA ARG A 33 -33.47 -9.74 43.86
C ARG A 33 -34.73 -8.91 44.14
N THR A 34 -35.82 -9.48 44.66
CA THR A 34 -37.06 -8.72 44.92
C THR A 34 -37.02 -7.85 46.17
N HIS A 35 -36.01 -7.99 47.04
CA HIS A 35 -35.96 -7.36 48.36
C HIS A 35 -34.88 -6.27 48.55
N VAL A 36 -34.04 -5.98 47.54
CA VAL A 36 -32.94 -5.01 47.69
C VAL A 36 -32.95 -3.99 46.54
N ASP A 37 -33.32 -2.74 46.85
CA ASP A 37 -33.41 -1.63 45.89
C ASP A 37 -32.07 -1.28 45.22
N LEU A 38 -30.94 -1.66 45.83
CA LEU A 38 -29.59 -1.45 45.31
C LEU A 38 -29.29 -2.26 44.02
N PHE A 39 -30.09 -3.28 43.70
CA PHE A 39 -29.91 -4.12 42.49
C PHE A 39 -30.55 -3.56 41.21
N ARG A 40 -31.17 -2.37 41.27
CA ARG A 40 -31.80 -1.71 40.11
C ARG A 40 -30.80 -1.17 39.06
N THR A 41 -29.51 -1.12 39.35
CA THR A 41 -28.48 -0.79 38.36
C THR A 41 -27.83 -2.07 37.80
N SER A 42 -28.24 -2.41 36.58
CA SER A 42 -28.04 -3.67 35.83
C SER A 42 -26.64 -4.31 35.76
N TYR A 43 -25.57 -3.71 36.31
CA TYR A 43 -24.20 -4.17 36.09
C TYR A 43 -23.73 -5.27 37.07
N TYR A 44 -24.11 -5.18 38.36
CA TYR A 44 -23.64 -6.12 39.38
C TYR A 44 -24.31 -7.50 39.28
N THR A 45 -25.58 -7.55 38.87
CA THR A 45 -26.32 -8.81 38.65
C THR A 45 -25.74 -9.59 37.46
N LEU A 46 -25.32 -8.89 36.41
CA LEU A 46 -24.65 -9.48 35.24
C LEU A 46 -23.27 -10.02 35.60
N PHE A 47 -22.52 -9.31 36.45
CA PHE A 47 -21.20 -9.75 36.90
C PHE A 47 -21.29 -10.98 37.82
N LEU A 48 -22.29 -11.03 38.71
CA LEU A 48 -22.49 -12.17 39.62
C LEU A 48 -22.95 -13.44 38.88
N LEU A 49 -23.81 -13.31 37.86
CA LEU A 49 -24.23 -14.43 36.99
C LEU A 49 -23.09 -14.93 36.09
N GLN A 50 -22.27 -14.02 35.57
CA GLN A 50 -21.08 -14.36 34.79
C GLN A 50 -20.05 -15.08 35.68
N ALA A 51 -19.80 -14.56 36.89
CA ALA A 51 -18.87 -15.17 37.85
C ALA A 51 -19.32 -16.55 38.32
N THR A 52 -20.62 -16.78 38.52
CA THR A 52 -21.15 -18.12 38.86
C THR A 52 -21.09 -19.09 37.70
N ALA A 53 -21.30 -18.64 36.46
CA ALA A 53 -21.11 -19.46 35.26
C ALA A 53 -19.63 -19.82 35.02
N ASP A 54 -18.72 -18.87 35.21
CA ASP A 54 -17.27 -19.07 35.07
C ASP A 54 -16.72 -19.97 36.19
N PHE A 55 -17.24 -19.87 37.42
CA PHE A 55 -16.89 -20.77 38.53
C PHE A 55 -17.37 -22.21 38.30
N TYR A 56 -18.56 -22.39 37.73
CA TYR A 56 -19.06 -23.71 37.35
C TYR A 56 -18.22 -24.32 36.22
N ALA A 57 -17.82 -23.52 35.23
CA ALA A 57 -16.90 -23.96 34.17
C ALA A 57 -15.51 -24.34 34.72
N PHE A 58 -15.00 -23.59 35.70
CA PHE A 58 -13.74 -23.90 36.39
C PHE A 58 -13.80 -25.25 37.13
N LEU A 59 -14.86 -25.52 37.90
CA LEU A 59 -15.05 -26.81 38.58
C LEU A 59 -15.11 -27.99 37.60
N VAL A 60 -15.78 -27.82 36.45
CA VAL A 60 -15.85 -28.85 35.41
C VAL A 60 -14.48 -29.11 34.78
N VAL A 61 -13.67 -28.07 34.54
CA VAL A 61 -12.34 -28.25 33.96
C VAL A 61 -11.37 -28.87 34.98
N GLU A 62 -11.37 -28.39 36.22
CA GLU A 62 -10.43 -28.83 37.25
C GLU A 62 -10.74 -30.21 37.82
N PHE A 63 -12.00 -30.49 38.18
CA PHE A 63 -12.35 -31.78 38.79
C PHE A 63 -12.64 -32.88 37.77
N VAL A 64 -13.17 -32.55 36.58
CA VAL A 64 -13.56 -33.56 35.58
C VAL A 64 -12.50 -33.72 34.49
N MET A 65 -11.95 -32.62 33.95
CA MET A 65 -10.98 -32.71 32.85
C MET A 65 -9.53 -32.89 33.30
N ARG A 66 -9.13 -32.42 34.50
CA ARG A 66 -7.77 -32.62 35.03
C ARG A 66 -7.55 -34.04 35.57
N ALA A 67 -8.58 -34.68 36.15
CA ALA A 67 -8.57 -36.09 36.54
C ALA A 67 -8.28 -37.03 35.34
N ARG A 68 -8.71 -36.66 34.13
CA ARG A 68 -8.42 -37.36 32.86
C ARG A 68 -6.93 -37.32 32.48
N LYS A 69 -6.17 -36.28 32.86
CA LYS A 69 -4.77 -36.13 32.43
C LYS A 69 -3.79 -36.99 33.23
N PHE A 70 -4.18 -37.42 34.43
CA PHE A 70 -3.29 -38.10 35.37
C PHE A 70 -3.81 -39.45 35.90
N ASN A 71 -5.06 -39.83 35.57
CA ASN A 71 -5.67 -41.11 35.97
C ASN A 71 -5.50 -41.46 37.46
N TYR A 72 -5.63 -40.46 38.35
CA TYR A 72 -5.25 -40.53 39.77
C TYR A 72 -5.90 -41.65 40.60
N PHE A 73 -7.01 -42.22 40.13
CA PHE A 73 -7.81 -43.19 40.89
C PHE A 73 -8.02 -44.54 40.18
N ASN A 74 -7.37 -44.78 39.03
CA ASN A 74 -7.51 -46.02 38.25
C ASN A 74 -8.96 -46.43 37.92
N LEU A 75 -9.86 -45.47 37.77
CA LEU A 75 -11.32 -45.70 37.60
C LEU A 75 -11.78 -46.01 36.17
N PHE A 76 -10.88 -46.14 35.18
CA PHE A 76 -11.28 -46.26 33.76
C PHE A 76 -10.66 -47.48 33.06
N SER A 77 -11.51 -48.36 32.53
CA SER A 77 -11.13 -49.51 31.70
C SER A 77 -11.27 -49.23 30.19
N ALA A 78 -10.73 -50.12 29.35
CA ALA A 78 -10.37 -49.88 27.94
C ALA A 78 -11.52 -49.57 26.95
N ASN A 79 -12.79 -49.79 27.30
CA ASN A 79 -13.92 -49.52 26.40
C ASN A 79 -14.57 -48.16 26.72
N MET A 80 -13.97 -47.08 26.20
CA MET A 80 -14.34 -45.67 26.42
C MET A 80 -15.74 -45.23 25.92
N HIS A 81 -16.69 -46.14 25.69
CA HIS A 81 -17.99 -45.80 25.10
C HIS A 81 -18.92 -45.07 26.08
N SER A 82 -18.97 -45.47 27.35
CA SER A 82 -19.79 -44.78 28.38
C SER A 82 -19.26 -43.37 28.69
N PHE A 83 -17.93 -43.17 28.63
CA PHE A 83 -17.31 -41.86 28.83
C PHE A 83 -17.56 -40.90 27.65
N ALA A 84 -17.61 -41.41 26.42
CA ALA A 84 -17.97 -40.63 25.24
C ALA A 84 -19.44 -40.16 25.29
N VAL A 85 -20.34 -41.04 25.74
CA VAL A 85 -21.75 -40.69 26.00
C VAL A 85 -21.86 -39.66 27.13
N PHE A 86 -21.13 -39.85 28.23
CA PHE A 86 -21.08 -38.91 29.35
C PHE A 86 -20.53 -37.53 28.99
N THR A 87 -19.47 -37.46 28.18
CA THR A 87 -18.90 -36.17 27.69
C THR A 87 -19.81 -35.51 26.67
N TYR A 88 -20.51 -36.26 25.84
CA TYR A 88 -21.50 -35.73 24.91
C TYR A 88 -22.69 -35.12 25.68
N TYR A 89 -23.26 -35.83 26.65
CA TYR A 89 -24.36 -35.31 27.46
C TYR A 89 -23.93 -34.11 28.31
N ASN A 90 -22.77 -34.12 28.96
CA ASN A 90 -22.30 -32.95 29.71
C ASN A 90 -21.93 -31.76 28.83
N SER A 91 -21.39 -31.98 27.62
CA SER A 91 -21.17 -30.89 26.66
C SER A 91 -22.49 -30.32 26.15
N ALA A 92 -23.50 -31.17 25.93
CA ALA A 92 -24.84 -30.77 25.57
C ALA A 92 -25.48 -29.96 26.71
N THR A 93 -25.49 -30.46 27.94
CA THR A 93 -26.05 -29.78 29.11
C THR A 93 -25.35 -28.45 29.37
N ALA A 94 -24.01 -28.40 29.31
CA ALA A 94 -23.25 -27.15 29.45
C ALA A 94 -23.59 -26.12 28.34
N LYS A 95 -23.69 -26.56 27.08
CA LYS A 95 -24.12 -25.69 25.97
C LYS A 95 -25.56 -25.22 26.11
N THR A 96 -26.43 -26.07 26.65
CA THR A 96 -27.86 -25.76 26.87
C THR A 96 -28.00 -24.76 28.00
N SER A 97 -27.28 -24.93 29.11
CA SER A 97 -27.21 -23.96 30.20
C SER A 97 -26.62 -22.63 29.76
N LEU A 98 -25.58 -22.63 28.90
CA LEU A 98 -25.02 -21.41 28.32
C LEU A 98 -26.01 -20.71 27.37
N CYS A 99 -26.76 -21.47 26.57
CA CYS A 99 -27.83 -20.94 25.73
C CYS A 99 -28.98 -20.37 26.56
N CYS A 100 -29.40 -21.05 27.63
CA CYS A 100 -30.42 -20.55 28.55
C CYS A 100 -29.94 -19.26 29.25
N ALA A 101 -28.67 -19.20 29.69
CA ALA A 101 -28.08 -17.99 30.24
C ALA A 101 -28.05 -16.85 29.20
N GLN A 102 -27.66 -17.13 27.96
CA GLN A 102 -27.69 -16.16 26.87
C GLN A 102 -29.11 -15.72 26.49
N MET A 103 -30.10 -16.63 26.54
CA MET A 103 -31.51 -16.32 26.34
C MET A 103 -32.06 -15.47 27.49
N VAL A 104 -31.68 -15.73 28.74
CA VAL A 104 -32.05 -14.90 29.90
C VAL A 104 -31.38 -13.52 29.82
N ILE A 105 -30.14 -13.43 29.33
CA ILE A 105 -29.47 -12.15 29.03
C ILE A 105 -30.17 -11.42 27.87
N ALA A 106 -30.59 -12.15 26.83
CA ALA A 106 -31.31 -11.58 25.69
C ALA A 106 -32.73 -11.13 26.08
N PHE A 107 -33.46 -11.90 26.90
CA PHE A 107 -34.77 -11.56 27.45
C PHE A 107 -34.68 -10.40 28.44
N ASN A 108 -33.63 -10.32 29.27
CA ASN A 108 -33.38 -9.15 30.13
C ASN A 108 -32.98 -7.92 29.31
N ARG A 109 -32.22 -8.07 28.22
CA ARG A 109 -32.03 -6.98 27.25
C ARG A 109 -33.37 -6.59 26.61
N PHE A 110 -34.24 -7.55 26.32
CA PHE A 110 -35.55 -7.27 25.73
C PHE A 110 -36.47 -6.54 26.72
N THR A 111 -36.55 -6.97 27.99
CA THR A 111 -37.42 -6.36 29.01
C THR A 111 -36.88 -5.03 29.56
N VAL A 112 -35.56 -4.81 29.59
CA VAL A 112 -34.95 -3.51 29.91
C VAL A 112 -35.12 -2.50 28.77
N PHE A 113 -35.23 -2.95 27.51
CA PHE A 113 -35.48 -2.08 26.35
C PHE A 113 -36.95 -1.95 25.94
N TYR A 114 -37.85 -2.84 26.36
CA TYR A 114 -39.27 -2.89 25.95
C TYR A 114 -40.26 -3.04 27.12
N LYS A 115 -40.04 -2.39 28.27
CA LYS A 115 -41.20 -2.02 29.10
C LYS A 115 -41.94 -0.88 28.39
N PRO A 116 -43.23 -1.03 28.04
CA PRO A 116 -44.00 0.10 27.55
C PRO A 116 -44.09 1.09 28.70
N VAL A 117 -43.45 2.25 28.53
CA VAL A 117 -43.73 3.40 29.39
C VAL A 117 -45.20 3.71 29.17
N THR A 118 -46.02 3.53 30.21
CA THR A 118 -47.39 4.03 30.24
C THR A 118 -47.32 5.52 29.98
N TYR A 119 -47.70 5.90 28.76
CA TYR A 119 -47.72 7.28 28.30
C TYR A 119 -48.85 8.00 29.03
N GLU A 120 -48.49 8.81 30.03
CA GLU A 120 -49.35 9.94 30.40
C GLU A 120 -49.36 10.94 29.25
N LYS A 121 -50.56 11.45 28.98
CA LYS A 121 -51.04 11.96 27.70
C LYS A 121 -50.39 13.24 27.16
N ASP A 122 -49.42 13.84 27.86
CA ASP A 122 -48.95 15.20 27.54
C ASP A 122 -47.52 15.34 26.97
N LYS A 123 -46.74 14.26 26.82
CA LYS A 123 -45.33 14.34 26.31
C LYS A 123 -45.08 13.68 24.95
N SER A 124 -46.14 13.31 24.22
CA SER A 124 -46.09 12.68 22.89
C SER A 124 -45.72 13.61 21.74
N SER A 125 -45.75 14.93 21.95
CA SER A 125 -45.51 15.94 20.90
C SER A 125 -44.04 16.01 20.45
N ILE A 126 -43.06 15.95 21.36
CA ILE A 126 -41.63 16.14 21.01
C ILE A 126 -41.06 14.93 20.25
N LEU A 127 -41.42 13.71 20.66
CA LEU A 127 -40.95 12.47 20.03
C LEU A 127 -41.62 12.20 18.67
N LEU A 128 -42.87 12.64 18.47
CA LEU A 128 -43.53 12.58 17.15
C LEU A 128 -42.89 13.58 16.17
N THR A 129 -42.56 14.78 16.62
CA THR A 129 -41.97 15.83 15.77
C THR A 129 -40.60 15.42 15.19
N LEU A 130 -39.82 14.66 15.96
CA LEU A 130 -38.54 14.07 15.52
C LEU A 130 -38.70 12.84 14.60
N ARG A 131 -39.86 12.18 14.60
CA ARG A 131 -40.16 11.04 13.72
C ARG A 131 -40.75 11.44 12.37
N ILE A 132 -41.34 12.63 12.26
CA ILE A 132 -42.13 13.06 11.10
C ILE A 132 -41.37 14.09 10.23
N THR A 133 -40.23 14.60 10.68
CA THR A 133 -39.44 15.58 9.91
C THR A 133 -38.55 14.92 8.85
N PRO A 134 -38.51 15.45 7.60
CA PRO A 134 -37.62 14.92 6.57
C PRO A 134 -36.15 15.00 7.01
N PHE A 135 -35.37 13.97 6.63
CA PHE A 135 -34.01 13.69 7.10
C PHE A 135 -33.01 14.86 7.05
N SER A 136 -33.26 15.89 6.24
CA SER A 136 -32.39 17.08 6.13
C SER A 136 -32.42 18.02 7.35
N ASN A 137 -33.47 17.99 8.19
CA ASN A 137 -33.63 18.93 9.33
C ASN A 137 -33.32 18.31 10.70
N LEU A 138 -33.02 17.01 10.78
CA LEU A 138 -32.90 16.26 12.04
C LEU A 138 -31.83 16.81 13.00
N ILE A 139 -30.72 17.34 12.47
CA ILE A 139 -29.63 17.92 13.29
C ILE A 139 -30.04 19.24 13.90
N GLU A 140 -30.62 20.16 13.11
CA GLU A 140 -31.07 21.46 13.62
C GLU A 140 -32.15 21.26 14.67
N THR A 141 -33.10 20.37 14.44
CA THR A 141 -34.14 20.04 15.42
C THR A 141 -33.54 19.43 16.68
N ALA A 142 -32.59 18.49 16.55
CA ALA A 142 -31.95 17.85 17.71
C ALA A 142 -31.01 18.80 18.50
N LEU A 143 -30.29 19.70 17.82
CA LEU A 143 -29.45 20.73 18.44
C LEU A 143 -30.30 21.81 19.12
N THR A 144 -31.42 22.19 18.52
CA THR A 144 -32.36 23.16 19.09
C THR A 144 -33.05 22.57 20.32
N ALA A 145 -33.49 21.31 20.27
CA ALA A 145 -34.00 20.59 21.43
C ALA A 145 -32.93 20.45 22.54
N LEU A 146 -31.67 20.18 22.19
CA LEU A 146 -30.58 20.12 23.16
C LEU A 146 -30.30 21.48 23.80
N LYS A 147 -30.34 22.57 23.03
CA LYS A 147 -30.20 23.94 23.56
C LYS A 147 -31.36 24.28 24.50
N ALA A 148 -32.60 24.00 24.12
CA ALA A 148 -33.78 24.23 24.93
C ALA A 148 -33.73 23.45 26.27
N VAL A 149 -33.40 22.16 26.23
CA VAL A 149 -33.28 21.30 27.43
C VAL A 149 -32.08 21.65 28.32
N LYS A 150 -31.05 22.30 27.77
CA LYS A 150 -29.92 22.84 28.56
C LYS A 150 -30.24 24.17 29.24
N LEU A 151 -31.08 25.00 28.61
CA LEU A 151 -31.48 26.31 29.12
C LEU A 151 -32.64 26.23 30.12
N ASP A 152 -33.41 25.14 30.09
CA ASP A 152 -34.48 24.88 31.05
C ASP A 152 -33.92 24.48 32.44
N ALA A 153 -34.20 25.32 33.44
CA ALA A 153 -33.80 25.11 34.83
C ALA A 153 -34.55 23.94 35.49
N ASN A 154 -35.74 23.58 34.99
CA ASN A 154 -36.60 22.52 35.52
C ASN A 154 -36.40 21.17 34.81
N ALA A 155 -35.58 21.13 33.76
CA ALA A 155 -35.35 19.91 33.00
C ALA A 155 -34.61 18.84 33.83
N THR A 156 -35.21 17.65 33.88
CA THR A 156 -34.68 16.51 34.64
C THR A 156 -33.34 16.02 34.07
N HIS A 157 -32.51 15.42 34.93
CA HIS A 157 -31.25 14.81 34.49
C HIS A 157 -31.47 13.76 33.37
N LEU A 158 -32.58 13.02 33.43
CA LEU A 158 -32.94 12.02 32.43
C LEU A 158 -33.24 12.65 31.06
N GLU A 159 -33.98 13.76 31.01
CA GLU A 159 -34.28 14.51 29.77
C GLU A 159 -33.01 15.06 29.12
N LYS A 160 -32.06 15.57 29.93
CA LYS A 160 -30.74 16.02 29.47
C LYS A 160 -29.93 14.87 28.86
N VAL A 161 -29.95 13.68 29.48
CA VAL A 161 -29.24 12.48 28.98
C VAL A 161 -29.86 11.94 27.69
N ILE A 162 -31.19 11.82 27.62
CA ILE A 162 -31.90 11.30 26.45
C ILE A 162 -31.71 12.22 25.25
N THR A 163 -31.89 13.55 25.43
CA THR A 163 -31.72 14.54 24.37
C THR A 163 -30.27 14.59 23.89
N GLY A 164 -29.30 14.51 24.81
CA GLY A 164 -27.88 14.39 24.47
C GLY A 164 -27.55 13.11 23.69
N LYS A 165 -28.18 11.98 24.02
CA LYS A 165 -28.02 10.72 23.28
C LYS A 165 -28.65 10.81 21.89
N ALA A 166 -29.86 11.35 21.77
CA ALA A 166 -30.54 11.56 20.49
C ALA A 166 -29.72 12.47 19.56
N CYS A 167 -29.20 13.59 20.07
CA CYS A 167 -28.33 14.49 19.32
C CYS A 167 -27.05 13.79 18.83
N ARG A 168 -26.39 12.97 19.67
CA ARG A 168 -25.21 12.19 19.24
C ARG A 168 -25.53 11.20 18.13
N VAL A 169 -26.70 10.56 18.18
CA VAL A 169 -27.16 9.64 17.13
C VAL A 169 -27.42 10.40 15.83
N ALA A 170 -28.17 11.50 15.89
CA ALA A 170 -28.48 12.35 14.72
C ALA A 170 -27.22 12.89 14.03
N VAL A 171 -26.25 13.40 14.80
CA VAL A 171 -24.95 13.86 14.26
C VAL A 171 -24.20 12.71 13.59
N LYS A 172 -24.17 11.52 14.21
CA LYS A 172 -23.51 10.34 13.65
C LYS A 172 -24.16 9.86 12.35
N GLU A 173 -25.48 9.91 12.27
CA GLU A 173 -26.23 9.53 11.05
C GLU A 173 -26.01 10.53 9.92
N SER A 174 -26.12 11.83 10.19
CA SER A 174 -25.83 12.84 9.18
C SER A 174 -24.38 12.79 8.67
N LEU A 175 -23.39 12.59 9.55
CA LEU A 175 -22.01 12.39 9.10
C LEU A 175 -21.86 11.16 8.20
N ARG A 176 -22.62 10.09 8.45
CA ARG A 176 -22.66 8.91 7.58
C ARG A 176 -23.31 9.22 6.25
N ASP A 177 -24.40 9.98 6.22
CA ASP A 177 -25.11 10.35 5.00
C ASP A 177 -24.31 11.34 4.15
N TYR A 178 -23.65 12.32 4.78
CA TYR A 178 -22.69 13.20 4.12
C TYR A 178 -21.56 12.40 3.47
N ARG A 179 -20.94 11.48 4.24
CA ARG A 179 -19.88 10.59 3.75
C ARG A 179 -20.38 9.72 2.59
N ARG A 180 -21.57 9.15 2.69
CA ARG A 180 -22.23 8.37 1.63
C ARG A 180 -22.41 9.21 0.36
N THR A 181 -23.01 10.39 0.50
CA THR A 181 -23.30 11.28 -0.64
C THR A 181 -22.03 11.67 -1.37
N LYS A 182 -20.98 12.06 -0.63
CA LYS A 182 -19.68 12.42 -1.22
C LYS A 182 -18.99 11.25 -1.91
N LEU A 183 -19.10 10.04 -1.37
CA LEU A 183 -18.53 8.84 -2.00
C LEU A 183 -19.30 8.42 -3.26
N LEU A 184 -20.62 8.61 -3.29
CA LEU A 184 -21.46 8.36 -4.46
C LEU A 184 -21.17 9.38 -5.57
N GLU A 185 -21.13 10.67 -5.23
CA GLU A 185 -20.73 11.74 -6.14
C GLU A 185 -19.34 11.44 -6.75
N ALA A 186 -18.39 10.98 -5.93
CA ALA A 186 -17.07 10.60 -6.41
C ALA A 186 -17.10 9.40 -7.38
N ALA A 187 -17.96 8.42 -7.13
CA ALA A 187 -18.14 7.26 -7.99
C ALA A 187 -18.78 7.62 -9.34
N GLU A 188 -19.82 8.45 -9.33
CA GLU A 188 -20.54 8.91 -10.52
C GLU A 188 -19.65 9.79 -11.41
N THR A 189 -18.90 10.71 -10.80
CA THR A 189 -17.91 11.55 -11.48
C THR A 189 -16.64 10.80 -11.89
N LYS A 190 -16.54 9.50 -11.58
CA LYS A 190 -15.34 8.65 -11.79
C LYS A 190 -14.06 9.25 -11.20
N SER A 191 -14.21 10.00 -10.11
CA SER A 191 -13.10 10.59 -9.37
C SER A 191 -12.54 9.59 -8.35
N SER A 192 -11.41 9.93 -7.71
CA SER A 192 -10.69 8.99 -6.85
C SER A 192 -11.42 8.75 -5.53
N ILE A 193 -12.06 7.59 -5.40
CA ILE A 193 -12.71 7.14 -4.15
C ILE A 193 -11.73 7.13 -2.98
N LYS A 194 -10.49 6.69 -3.21
CA LYS A 194 -9.44 6.66 -2.18
C LYS A 194 -9.14 8.06 -1.65
N ARG A 195 -9.13 9.07 -2.54
CA ARG A 195 -8.93 10.47 -2.16
C ARG A 195 -10.13 11.00 -1.39
N CYS A 196 -11.34 10.80 -1.91
CA CYS A 196 -12.58 11.20 -1.24
C CYS A 196 -12.66 10.64 0.19
N LYS A 197 -12.37 9.34 0.39
CA LYS A 197 -12.32 8.73 1.74
C LYS A 197 -11.30 9.37 2.68
N ARG A 198 -10.16 9.82 2.13
CA ARG A 198 -9.12 10.50 2.91
C ARG A 198 -9.59 11.90 3.32
N ASP A 199 -10.20 12.63 2.39
CA ASP A 199 -10.71 13.98 2.62
C ASP A 199 -11.88 13.97 3.62
N LEU A 200 -12.67 12.89 3.65
CA LEU A 200 -13.76 12.64 4.62
C LEU A 200 -13.28 12.13 5.99
N ASN A 201 -11.98 11.90 6.18
CA ASN A 201 -11.45 11.39 7.43
C ASN A 201 -10.96 12.55 8.30
N ASP A 202 -11.83 13.08 9.15
CA ASP A 202 -11.53 14.24 10.00
C ASP A 202 -10.48 13.96 11.10
N GLN A 203 -10.18 12.68 11.36
CA GLN A 203 -9.15 12.30 12.31
C GLN A 203 -7.76 12.52 11.71
N ARG A 204 -7.06 13.57 12.19
CA ARG A 204 -5.62 13.67 12.03
C ARG A 204 -4.98 12.50 12.77
N ASN A 205 -4.32 11.60 12.03
CA ASN A 205 -3.46 10.58 12.63
C ASN A 205 -2.25 11.32 13.24
N VAL A 206 -2.36 11.69 14.50
CA VAL A 206 -1.28 12.33 15.25
C VAL A 206 -0.27 11.25 15.66
N MET A 207 1.02 11.54 15.54
CA MET A 207 2.08 10.67 16.05
C MET A 207 1.93 10.59 17.57
N ALA A 208 1.71 9.37 18.09
CA ALA A 208 1.46 9.15 19.50
C ALA A 208 2.76 9.08 20.33
N ALA A 209 3.80 8.47 19.76
CA ALA A 209 5.10 8.34 20.38
C ALA A 209 6.19 8.13 19.31
N LEU A 210 7.43 8.48 19.65
CA LEU A 210 8.62 8.22 18.84
C LEU A 210 9.73 7.61 19.70
N LYS A 211 10.61 6.83 19.08
CA LYS A 211 11.85 6.35 19.69
C LYS A 211 12.94 7.41 19.57
N ASP A 212 13.66 7.67 20.65
CA ASP A 212 14.92 8.39 20.61
C ASP A 212 16.07 7.51 20.06
N LYS A 213 17.29 8.06 20.01
CA LYS A 213 18.46 7.37 19.43
C LYS A 213 18.88 6.15 20.25
N GLU A 214 18.61 6.18 21.55
CA GLU A 214 18.85 5.11 22.50
C GLU A 214 17.73 4.04 22.48
N GLY A 215 16.70 4.25 21.65
CA GLY A 215 15.58 3.33 21.46
C GLY A 215 14.49 3.43 22.53
N LYS A 216 14.58 4.42 23.43
CA LYS A 216 13.58 4.70 24.46
C LYS A 216 12.39 5.43 23.87
N MET A 217 11.21 5.03 24.33
CA MET A 217 9.94 5.58 23.86
C MET A 217 9.67 6.95 24.50
N GLN A 218 9.44 7.96 23.66
CA GLN A 218 9.05 9.31 24.04
C GLN A 218 7.63 9.60 23.56
N SER A 219 6.76 9.97 24.49
CA SER A 219 5.35 10.31 24.24
C SER A 219 5.03 11.79 24.48
N SER A 220 5.96 12.54 25.08
CA SER A 220 5.82 13.99 25.24
C SER A 220 5.95 14.69 23.89
N ARG A 221 5.03 15.63 23.60
CA ARG A 221 5.03 16.41 22.35
C ARG A 221 6.38 17.08 22.09
N ARG A 222 6.96 17.71 23.12
CA ARG A 222 8.24 18.43 23.03
C ARG A 222 9.42 17.48 22.78
N ALA A 223 9.41 16.30 23.42
CA ALA A 223 10.43 15.29 23.20
C ALA A 223 10.38 14.73 21.76
N MET A 224 9.17 14.43 21.26
CA MET A 224 8.97 14.00 19.87
C MET A 224 9.41 15.06 18.86
N GLU A 225 9.05 16.33 19.09
CA GLU A 225 9.49 17.45 18.25
C GLU A 225 11.02 17.56 18.21
N ASN A 226 11.70 17.40 19.35
CA ASN A 226 13.16 17.41 19.42
C ASN A 226 13.78 16.24 18.65
N ILE A 227 13.23 15.02 18.78
CA ILE A 227 13.68 13.85 18.00
C ILE A 227 13.58 14.14 16.50
N VAL A 228 12.44 14.67 16.05
CA VAL A 228 12.23 14.99 14.63
C VAL A 228 13.18 16.10 14.18
N GLN A 229 13.35 17.16 14.96
CA GLN A 229 14.26 18.24 14.63
C GLN A 229 15.70 17.74 14.50
N GLN A 230 16.20 16.97 15.49
CA GLN A 230 17.55 16.41 15.45
C GLN A 230 17.74 15.48 14.25
N PHE A 231 16.82 14.53 14.06
CA PHE A 231 16.90 13.55 12.97
C PHE A 231 16.96 14.22 11.59
N TYR A 232 16.08 15.17 11.30
CA TYR A 232 16.06 15.83 10.00
C TYR A 232 17.16 16.88 9.83
N THR A 233 17.62 17.50 10.91
CA THR A 233 18.81 18.38 10.86
C THR A 233 20.04 17.56 10.48
N GLU A 234 20.25 16.39 11.09
CA GLU A 234 21.34 15.49 10.73
C GLU A 234 21.17 14.90 9.32
N LEU A 235 19.93 14.56 8.93
CA LEU A 235 19.66 14.03 7.60
C LEU A 235 20.00 15.04 6.51
N PHE A 236 19.65 16.32 6.67
CA PHE A 236 19.87 17.34 5.65
C PHE A 236 21.18 18.11 5.78
N ARG A 237 21.99 17.82 6.80
CA ARG A 237 23.35 18.36 6.92
C ARG A 237 24.25 17.76 5.85
N SER A 238 25.04 18.59 5.16
CA SER A 238 26.04 18.08 4.22
C SER A 238 27.07 17.24 4.98
N SER A 239 27.39 16.04 4.48
CA SER A 239 28.33 15.13 5.13
C SER A 239 29.56 14.85 4.29
N THR A 240 29.46 15.02 2.98
CA THR A 240 30.54 14.72 2.05
C THR A 240 30.95 15.99 1.31
N LEU A 241 32.23 16.36 1.43
CA LEU A 241 32.76 17.47 0.64
C LEU A 241 32.88 17.04 -0.82
N VAL A 242 32.04 17.61 -1.67
CA VAL A 242 32.10 17.42 -3.13
C VAL A 242 32.63 18.70 -3.76
N PRO A 243 33.87 18.70 -4.30
CA PRO A 243 34.43 19.87 -4.98
C PRO A 243 33.57 20.29 -6.17
N ARG A 244 33.47 21.60 -6.39
CA ARG A 244 32.69 22.15 -7.50
C ARG A 244 33.52 22.14 -8.78
N CYS A 245 32.96 21.63 -9.88
CA CYS A 245 33.58 21.74 -11.19
C CYS A 245 33.43 23.17 -11.74
N PRO A 246 34.46 23.74 -12.40
CA PRO A 246 34.34 24.99 -13.13
C PRO A 246 33.22 24.91 -14.17
N LEU A 247 32.40 25.97 -14.25
CA LEU A 247 31.36 26.06 -15.27
C LEU A 247 31.90 26.79 -16.51
N PRO A 248 31.47 26.41 -17.72
CA PRO A 248 31.77 27.19 -18.90
C PRO A 248 31.14 28.59 -18.80
N PRO A 249 31.61 29.56 -19.61
CA PRO A 249 31.04 30.89 -19.65
C PRO A 249 29.50 30.88 -19.82
N PRO A 250 28.80 31.92 -19.32
CA PRO A 250 27.38 32.09 -19.58
C PRO A 250 27.09 32.15 -21.09
N GLU A 251 26.17 31.31 -21.56
CA GLU A 251 25.60 31.43 -22.91
C GLU A 251 24.32 32.28 -22.87
N ASP A 252 24.03 32.97 -23.98
CA ASP A 252 22.78 33.68 -24.14
C ASP A 252 21.61 32.70 -24.30
N LEU A 253 20.64 32.81 -23.39
CA LEU A 253 19.46 31.96 -23.38
C LEU A 253 18.26 32.66 -24.00
N LEU A 254 17.45 31.87 -24.71
CA LEU A 254 16.16 32.32 -25.19
C LEU A 254 15.23 32.69 -24.02
N PRO A 255 14.44 33.77 -24.14
CA PRO A 255 13.49 34.16 -23.11
C PRO A 255 12.40 33.09 -22.93
N ILE A 256 11.87 32.99 -21.71
CA ILE A 256 10.70 32.17 -21.36
C ILE A 256 9.46 32.75 -22.02
N LEU A 257 8.79 31.94 -22.83
CA LEU A 257 7.58 32.33 -23.55
C LEU A 257 6.34 32.17 -22.67
N GLU A 258 5.31 32.98 -22.93
CA GLU A 258 4.02 32.88 -22.24
C GLU A 258 3.34 31.53 -22.48
N SER A 259 3.55 30.95 -23.66
CA SER A 259 3.06 29.62 -24.02
C SER A 259 3.71 28.52 -23.17
N GLU A 260 5.00 28.63 -22.84
CA GLU A 260 5.68 27.68 -21.94
C GLU A 260 5.10 27.75 -20.53
N VAL A 261 4.80 28.96 -20.04
CA VAL A 261 4.13 29.17 -18.74
C VAL A 261 2.75 28.52 -18.74
N GLY A 262 1.93 28.81 -19.76
CA GLY A 262 0.60 28.23 -19.88
C GLY A 262 0.63 26.70 -19.97
N GLN A 263 1.57 26.13 -20.72
CA GLN A 263 1.75 24.68 -20.83
C GLN A 263 2.18 24.05 -19.50
N ALA A 264 3.13 24.68 -18.79
CA ALA A 264 3.57 24.23 -17.47
C ALA A 264 2.40 24.22 -16.48
N ILE A 265 1.62 25.30 -16.40
CA ILE A 265 0.44 25.41 -15.52
C ILE A 265 -0.61 24.36 -15.84
N LYS A 266 -0.93 24.17 -17.13
CA LYS A 266 -1.93 23.19 -17.58
C LYS A 266 -1.53 21.75 -17.22
N SER A 267 -0.22 21.45 -17.23
CA SER A 267 0.33 20.14 -16.89
C SER A 267 0.27 19.80 -15.40
N MET A 268 0.12 20.79 -14.50
CA MET A 268 0.06 20.56 -13.06
C MET A 268 -1.22 19.83 -12.64
N LYS A 269 -1.13 18.92 -11.68
CA LYS A 269 -2.27 18.14 -11.19
C LYS A 269 -3.23 19.01 -10.38
N LYS A 270 -4.54 18.81 -10.58
CA LYS A 270 -5.60 19.49 -9.82
C LYS A 270 -5.70 18.97 -8.38
N GLY A 271 -6.10 19.85 -7.46
CA GLY A 271 -6.33 19.54 -6.06
C GLY A 271 -5.07 19.05 -5.32
N THR A 272 -3.90 19.53 -5.70
CA THR A 272 -2.67 19.29 -4.91
C THR A 272 -2.58 20.30 -3.77
N ALA A 273 -2.00 19.91 -2.63
CA ALA A 273 -1.76 20.83 -1.52
C ALA A 273 -0.82 21.98 -1.94
N PRO A 274 -1.11 23.24 -1.53
CA PRO A 274 -0.27 24.39 -1.81
C PRO A 274 0.99 24.40 -0.92
N GLY A 275 1.94 25.27 -1.27
CA GLY A 275 3.11 25.55 -0.45
C GLY A 275 2.79 26.50 0.72
N PRO A 276 3.82 27.08 1.36
CA PRO A 276 3.66 28.07 2.43
C PRO A 276 2.85 29.32 2.02
N ASP A 277 2.87 29.67 0.73
CA ASP A 277 2.15 30.79 0.13
C ASP A 277 0.63 30.56 0.01
N ASN A 278 0.15 29.34 0.26
CA ASN A 278 -1.26 28.94 0.11
C ASN A 278 -1.85 29.18 -1.29
N ILE A 279 -1.02 29.27 -2.34
CA ILE A 279 -1.47 29.41 -3.72
C ILE A 279 -1.61 28.00 -4.34
N PRO A 280 -2.83 27.48 -4.58
CA PRO A 280 -3.02 26.16 -5.17
C PRO A 280 -2.83 26.19 -6.69
N ALA A 281 -2.50 25.03 -7.27
CA ALA A 281 -2.40 24.88 -8.73
C ALA A 281 -3.72 25.18 -9.45
N ASP A 282 -4.86 24.91 -8.81
CA ASP A 282 -6.18 25.20 -9.38
C ASP A 282 -6.41 26.70 -9.58
N LEU A 283 -5.85 27.56 -8.71
CA LEU A 283 -5.94 29.01 -8.85
C LEU A 283 -5.13 29.50 -10.05
N LEU A 284 -3.88 29.03 -10.20
CA LEU A 284 -3.06 29.38 -11.36
C LEU A 284 -3.69 28.90 -12.67
N ARG A 285 -4.32 27.71 -12.65
CA ARG A 285 -5.02 27.15 -13.82
C ARG A 285 -6.31 27.89 -14.19
N ALA A 286 -6.93 28.60 -13.24
CA ALA A 286 -8.07 29.46 -13.49
C ALA A 286 -7.66 30.83 -14.04
N GLY A 287 -6.38 31.18 -13.95
CA GLY A 287 -5.83 32.43 -14.50
C GLY A 287 -5.91 32.48 -16.03
N SER A 288 -6.08 33.71 -16.55
CA SER A 288 -6.11 33.99 -17.98
C SER A 288 -4.70 34.12 -18.57
N THR A 289 -4.62 34.35 -19.87
CA THR A 289 -3.36 34.66 -20.58
C THR A 289 -2.59 35.82 -19.95
N ALA A 290 -3.29 36.83 -19.42
CA ALA A 290 -2.67 37.96 -18.73
C ALA A 290 -1.80 37.52 -17.53
N LEU A 291 -2.22 36.49 -16.78
CA LEU A 291 -1.41 35.92 -15.70
C LEU A 291 -0.15 35.26 -16.26
N HIS A 292 -0.26 34.53 -17.37
CA HIS A 292 0.90 33.90 -18.02
C HIS A 292 1.91 34.94 -18.48
N SER A 293 1.47 36.07 -19.05
CA SER A 293 2.35 37.17 -19.48
C SER A 293 3.10 37.80 -18.30
N VAL A 294 2.42 38.04 -17.18
CA VAL A 294 3.04 38.57 -15.95
C VAL A 294 4.09 37.59 -15.41
N LEU A 295 3.73 36.31 -15.29
CA LEU A 295 4.66 35.28 -14.82
C LEU A 295 5.87 35.12 -15.75
N ALA A 296 5.67 35.13 -17.07
CA ALA A 296 6.76 35.06 -18.04
C ALA A 296 7.73 36.24 -17.88
N ARG A 297 7.21 37.46 -17.67
CA ARG A 297 8.03 38.65 -17.41
C ARG A 297 8.89 38.49 -16.15
N HIS A 298 8.31 37.99 -15.06
CA HIS A 298 9.05 37.73 -13.82
C HIS A 298 10.07 36.60 -13.97
N PHE A 299 9.70 35.49 -14.61
CA PHE A 299 10.62 34.37 -14.85
C PHE A 299 11.82 34.78 -15.72
N ASN A 300 11.61 35.62 -16.73
CA ASN A 300 12.69 36.21 -17.52
C ASN A 300 13.55 37.20 -16.72
N HIS A 301 12.98 37.88 -15.73
CA HIS A 301 13.76 38.71 -14.80
C HIS A 301 14.68 37.83 -13.94
N TYR A 302 14.17 36.73 -13.39
CA TYR A 302 14.94 35.77 -12.61
C TYR A 302 16.04 35.11 -13.43
N LEU A 303 15.74 34.73 -14.68
CA LEU A 303 16.71 34.15 -15.60
C LEU A 303 17.87 35.10 -15.91
N ARG A 304 17.59 36.38 -16.19
CA ARG A 304 18.62 37.39 -16.48
C ARG A 304 19.47 37.74 -15.26
N LYS A 305 18.86 37.86 -14.08
CA LYS A 305 19.59 38.14 -12.84
C LYS A 305 20.33 36.92 -12.28
N GLY A 306 19.94 35.72 -12.69
CA GLY A 306 20.43 34.48 -12.09
C GLY A 306 20.03 34.33 -10.61
N MET A 307 18.91 34.91 -10.19
CA MET A 307 18.44 34.91 -8.80
C MET A 307 16.94 34.56 -8.72
N ILE A 308 16.54 33.94 -7.62
CA ILE A 308 15.13 33.61 -7.33
C ILE A 308 14.61 34.40 -6.11
N PRO A 309 13.29 34.56 -5.95
CA PRO A 309 12.71 35.12 -4.73
C PRO A 309 13.06 34.31 -3.48
N ASP A 310 13.46 34.98 -2.39
CA ASP A 310 13.81 34.31 -1.12
C ASP A 310 12.63 33.52 -0.52
N GLN A 311 11.40 33.94 -0.78
CA GLN A 311 10.19 33.21 -0.38
C GLN A 311 10.15 31.77 -0.92
N TRP A 312 10.83 31.48 -2.03
CA TRP A 312 10.91 30.13 -2.62
C TRP A 312 11.98 29.23 -1.96
N LYS A 313 12.85 29.81 -1.11
CA LYS A 313 13.86 29.07 -0.35
C LYS A 313 13.28 28.39 0.90
N GLU A 314 12.09 28.79 1.35
CA GLU A 314 11.36 28.14 2.45
C GLU A 314 10.29 27.16 1.93
N SER A 315 10.19 25.99 2.56
CA SER A 315 9.20 24.96 2.23
C SER A 315 8.50 24.41 3.47
N LYS A 316 7.36 23.73 3.29
CA LYS A 316 6.67 23.03 4.39
C LYS A 316 6.74 21.53 4.18
N THR A 317 7.36 20.79 5.09
CA THR A 317 7.50 19.33 4.95
C THR A 317 6.44 18.59 5.77
N ILE A 318 5.74 17.67 5.10
CA ILE A 318 4.78 16.74 5.71
C ILE A 318 5.41 15.35 5.78
N LEU A 319 5.27 14.69 6.92
CA LEU A 319 5.80 13.35 7.16
C LEU A 319 4.74 12.30 6.82
N LEU A 320 5.03 11.44 5.84
CA LEU A 320 4.16 10.34 5.44
C LEU A 320 4.73 9.00 5.90
N PHE A 321 3.99 8.27 6.72
CA PHE A 321 4.39 6.93 7.15
C PHE A 321 4.48 5.96 5.95
N LYS A 322 5.63 5.28 5.78
CA LYS A 322 5.88 4.34 4.69
C LYS A 322 5.52 2.89 5.07
N LYS A 323 6.28 2.29 6.00
CA LYS A 323 6.14 0.89 6.47
C LYS A 323 6.97 0.68 7.75
N GLY A 324 6.77 -0.44 8.46
CA GLY A 324 7.55 -0.79 9.65
C GLY A 324 6.91 -0.32 10.96
N GLN A 325 7.72 -0.02 11.96
CA GLN A 325 7.27 0.52 13.25
C GLN A 325 6.94 2.01 13.08
N ARG A 326 5.80 2.46 13.64
CA ARG A 326 5.35 3.86 13.53
C ARG A 326 6.11 4.79 14.47
N GLU A 327 6.78 4.23 15.45
CA GLU A 327 7.52 4.91 16.48
C GLU A 327 8.92 5.30 15.98
N ASP A 328 9.40 4.68 14.90
CA ASP A 328 10.69 4.97 14.29
C ASP A 328 10.54 6.07 13.22
N ILE A 329 11.20 7.21 13.45
CA ILE A 329 11.14 8.37 12.56
C ILE A 329 11.75 8.08 11.18
N ALA A 330 12.69 7.13 11.06
CA ALA A 330 13.28 6.74 9.80
C ALA A 330 12.27 6.12 8.82
N ASN A 331 11.16 5.56 9.36
CA ASN A 331 10.07 4.96 8.58
C ASN A 331 9.10 5.98 7.97
N TYR A 332 9.29 7.27 8.23
CA TYR A 332 8.52 8.36 7.62
C TYR A 332 9.24 8.95 6.42
N ARG A 333 8.49 9.32 5.40
CA ARG A 333 8.98 9.99 4.19
C ARG A 333 8.69 11.50 4.31
N PRO A 334 9.71 12.37 4.23
CA PRO A 334 9.48 13.81 4.14
C PRO A 334 8.97 14.17 2.74
N ILE A 335 7.85 14.87 2.66
CA ILE A 335 7.33 15.45 1.41
C ILE A 335 7.31 16.96 1.54
N SER A 336 8.11 17.64 0.73
CA SER A 336 8.22 19.10 0.69
C SER A 336 7.08 19.70 -0.13
N LEU A 337 6.22 20.48 0.53
CA LEU A 337 5.26 21.35 -0.10
C LEU A 337 5.94 22.68 -0.44
N LEU A 338 6.12 22.89 -1.74
CA LEU A 338 6.76 24.06 -2.34
C LEU A 338 5.72 24.98 -2.96
N SER A 339 6.04 26.27 -3.06
CA SER A 339 5.25 27.24 -3.83
C SER A 339 4.93 26.67 -5.21
N VAL A 340 3.68 26.83 -5.64
CA VAL A 340 3.25 26.35 -6.95
C VAL A 340 3.83 27.22 -8.07
N VAL A 341 4.08 28.50 -7.79
CA VAL A 341 4.75 29.41 -8.74
C VAL A 341 6.20 28.97 -8.94
N TYR A 342 6.92 28.65 -7.85
CA TYR A 342 8.26 28.05 -7.93
C TYR A 342 8.26 26.76 -8.76
N LYS A 343 7.33 25.83 -8.49
CA LYS A 343 7.23 24.59 -9.26
C LYS A 343 6.92 24.83 -10.74
N THR A 344 6.19 25.90 -11.06
CA THR A 344 5.94 26.29 -12.46
C THR A 344 7.23 26.70 -13.13
N PHE A 345 8.04 27.53 -12.44
CA PHE A 345 9.34 27.96 -12.93
C PHE A 345 10.30 26.78 -13.13
N THR A 346 10.50 25.94 -12.11
CA THR A 346 11.39 24.76 -12.24
C THR A 346 10.89 23.76 -13.27
N LYS A 347 9.57 23.65 -13.47
CA LYS A 347 8.99 22.82 -14.53
C LYS A 347 9.33 23.33 -15.93
N ILE A 348 9.35 24.65 -16.14
CA ILE A 348 9.76 25.25 -17.42
C ILE A 348 11.25 24.96 -17.67
N LEU A 349 12.11 25.20 -16.67
CA LEU A 349 13.54 24.88 -16.76
C LEU A 349 13.75 23.40 -17.07
N LEU A 350 13.03 22.51 -16.37
CA LEU A 350 13.06 21.07 -16.64
C LEU A 350 12.68 20.76 -18.08
N ASN A 351 11.58 21.31 -18.59
CA ASN A 351 11.13 21.02 -19.97
C ASN A 351 12.17 21.45 -21.01
N ARG A 352 12.89 22.55 -20.77
CA ARG A 352 13.97 23.02 -21.65
C ARG A 352 15.20 22.12 -21.61
N MET A 353 15.52 21.55 -20.44
CA MET A 353 16.67 20.66 -20.24
C MET A 353 16.35 19.17 -20.42
N GLU A 354 15.07 18.79 -20.58
CA GLU A 354 14.61 17.40 -20.50
C GLU A 354 15.32 16.50 -21.52
N ARG A 355 15.54 17.01 -22.75
CA ARG A 355 16.25 16.26 -23.79
C ARG A 355 17.71 16.02 -23.42
N ILE A 356 18.45 17.05 -23.00
CA ILE A 356 19.85 16.95 -22.59
C ILE A 356 19.99 15.92 -21.46
N LEU A 357 19.11 16.03 -20.46
CA LEU A 357 19.13 15.10 -19.32
C LEU A 357 18.73 13.68 -19.71
N ASP A 358 17.81 13.49 -20.67
CA ASP A 358 17.41 12.16 -21.14
C ASP A 358 18.46 11.50 -22.03
N ASP A 359 19.18 12.28 -22.84
CA ASP A 359 20.27 11.81 -23.70
C ASP A 359 21.51 11.45 -22.87
N TYR A 360 21.74 12.14 -21.74
CA TYR A 360 22.79 11.82 -20.77
C TYR A 360 22.56 10.48 -20.03
N GLN A 361 21.34 9.95 -20.02
CA GLN A 361 21.03 8.70 -19.31
C GLN A 361 21.25 7.47 -20.22
N PRO A 362 22.01 6.47 -19.77
CA PRO A 362 22.22 5.25 -20.54
C PRO A 362 20.96 4.36 -20.50
N VAL A 363 20.91 3.32 -21.32
CA VAL A 363 19.70 2.50 -21.52
C VAL A 363 19.29 1.70 -20.27
N GLU A 364 20.22 1.49 -19.33
CA GLU A 364 20.04 0.79 -18.06
C GLU A 364 19.17 1.58 -17.07
N GLN A 365 19.15 2.92 -17.15
CA GLN A 365 18.33 3.76 -16.29
C GLN A 365 16.94 3.97 -16.91
N ALA A 366 15.92 3.37 -16.29
CA ALA A 366 14.52 3.46 -16.72
C ALA A 366 13.66 4.41 -15.86
N GLY A 367 14.15 4.83 -14.69
CA GLY A 367 13.40 5.68 -13.76
C GLY A 367 13.19 7.10 -14.30
N PHE A 368 11.98 7.63 -14.17
CA PHE A 368 11.62 9.01 -14.53
C PHE A 368 11.93 9.43 -15.98
N ARG A 369 12.00 8.48 -16.92
CA ARG A 369 12.22 8.73 -18.34
C ARG A 369 10.97 8.46 -19.16
N LYS A 370 10.76 9.29 -20.18
CA LYS A 370 9.65 9.11 -21.12
C LYS A 370 9.87 7.82 -21.91
N ASN A 371 8.80 7.04 -22.14
CA ASN A 371 8.83 5.75 -22.85
C ASN A 371 9.58 4.62 -22.12
N PHE A 372 10.04 4.81 -20.89
CA PHE A 372 10.56 3.77 -20.00
C PHE A 372 9.52 3.36 -18.96
N SER A 373 9.60 2.10 -18.53
CA SER A 373 8.65 1.48 -17.62
C SER A 373 9.33 0.47 -16.69
N CYS A 374 8.73 0.20 -15.53
CA CYS A 374 9.20 -0.87 -14.66
C CYS A 374 9.22 -2.24 -15.36
N MET A 375 8.31 -2.44 -16.33
CA MET A 375 8.21 -3.68 -17.08
C MET A 375 9.45 -3.96 -17.92
N ASP A 376 10.21 -2.93 -18.32
CA ASP A 376 11.47 -3.09 -19.04
C ASP A 376 12.48 -3.89 -18.21
N ASN A 377 12.74 -3.42 -16.98
CA ASN A 377 13.69 -4.06 -16.08
C ASN A 377 13.15 -5.41 -15.57
N ILE A 378 11.85 -5.49 -15.26
CA ILE A 378 11.23 -6.76 -14.84
C ILE A 378 11.36 -7.81 -15.96
N GLN A 379 11.09 -7.45 -17.22
CA GLN A 379 11.25 -8.36 -18.35
C GLN A 379 12.71 -8.80 -18.49
N ALA A 380 13.67 -7.86 -18.47
CA ALA A 380 15.09 -8.19 -18.59
C ALA A 380 15.56 -9.17 -17.50
N VAL A 381 15.30 -8.88 -16.22
CA VAL A 381 15.72 -9.75 -15.10
C VAL A 381 15.02 -11.11 -15.17
N THR A 382 13.75 -11.15 -15.52
CA THR A 382 13.00 -12.43 -15.54
C THR A 382 13.39 -13.31 -16.71
N GLN A 383 13.71 -12.72 -17.87
CA GLN A 383 14.29 -13.44 -18.99
C GLN A 383 15.72 -13.92 -18.70
N LEU A 384 16.54 -13.13 -18.00
CA LEU A 384 17.84 -13.56 -17.50
C LEU A 384 17.71 -14.80 -16.59
N ILE A 385 16.83 -14.76 -15.58
CA ILE A 385 16.59 -15.90 -14.68
C ILE A 385 16.09 -17.12 -15.47
N GLU A 386 15.15 -16.93 -16.41
CA GLU A 386 14.60 -17.99 -17.24
C GLU A 386 15.66 -18.67 -18.11
N ARG A 387 16.50 -17.88 -18.80
CA ARG A 387 17.58 -18.38 -19.67
C ARG A 387 18.72 -19.01 -18.90
N SER A 388 19.16 -18.39 -17.81
CA SER A 388 20.20 -18.97 -16.96
C SER A 388 19.77 -20.31 -16.38
N ARG A 389 18.48 -20.43 -16.02
CA ARG A 389 17.92 -21.72 -15.58
C ARG A 389 17.83 -22.74 -16.69
N GLU A 390 17.44 -22.32 -17.88
CA GLU A 390 17.29 -23.21 -19.02
C GLU A 390 18.61 -23.83 -19.48
N TYR A 391 19.70 -23.05 -19.44
CA TYR A 391 21.02 -23.45 -19.95
C TYR A 391 22.04 -23.73 -18.83
N HIS A 392 21.60 -23.82 -17.57
CA HIS A 392 22.45 -24.05 -16.41
C HIS A 392 23.62 -23.05 -16.30
N LEU A 393 23.33 -21.77 -16.53
CA LEU A 393 24.33 -20.71 -16.46
C LEU A 393 24.37 -20.09 -15.06
N PRO A 394 25.55 -19.80 -14.51
CA PRO A 394 25.67 -19.12 -13.23
C PRO A 394 25.11 -17.71 -13.34
N LEU A 395 24.35 -17.26 -12.33
CA LEU A 395 23.75 -15.92 -12.27
C LEU A 395 23.75 -15.43 -10.84
N VAL A 396 24.31 -14.23 -10.66
CA VAL A 396 24.31 -13.47 -9.41
C VAL A 396 23.56 -12.16 -9.64
N LEU A 397 22.63 -11.86 -8.73
CA LEU A 397 21.89 -10.60 -8.69
C LEU A 397 22.07 -9.96 -7.30
N VAL A 398 22.44 -8.68 -7.26
CA VAL A 398 22.42 -7.89 -6.02
C VAL A 398 21.45 -6.75 -6.19
N PHE A 399 20.47 -6.67 -5.29
CA PHE A 399 19.47 -5.60 -5.25
C PHE A 399 19.93 -4.55 -4.25
N VAL A 400 20.36 -3.39 -4.72
CA VAL A 400 20.90 -2.30 -3.91
C VAL A 400 19.77 -1.35 -3.49
N ASP A 401 19.72 -1.00 -2.20
CA ASP A 401 18.84 0.03 -1.64
C ASP A 401 19.70 1.09 -0.95
N TYR A 402 19.55 2.36 -1.31
CA TYR A 402 20.22 3.47 -0.64
C TYR A 402 19.37 4.01 0.53
N LYS A 403 20.02 4.39 1.62
CA LYS A 403 19.36 5.07 2.73
C LYS A 403 18.93 6.47 2.27
N LYS A 404 17.62 6.73 2.28
CA LYS A 404 17.04 8.08 2.06
C LYS A 404 17.63 8.80 0.83
N ALA A 405 17.84 8.08 -0.28
CA ALA A 405 18.65 8.53 -1.41
C ALA A 405 18.39 9.98 -1.88
N PHE A 406 17.13 10.36 -2.06
CA PHE A 406 16.73 11.70 -2.46
C PHE A 406 17.10 12.78 -1.43
N ASP A 407 17.04 12.46 -0.14
CA ASP A 407 17.33 13.38 0.96
C ASP A 407 18.84 13.49 1.26
N SER A 408 19.66 12.58 0.70
CA SER A 408 21.08 12.42 1.07
C SER A 408 22.07 12.80 -0.04
N VAL A 409 21.65 12.89 -1.30
CA VAL A 409 22.55 13.27 -2.40
C VAL A 409 23.12 14.69 -2.20
N GLU A 410 24.42 14.87 -2.38
CA GLU A 410 25.06 16.18 -2.21
C GLU A 410 24.70 17.15 -3.36
N ILE A 411 24.43 18.42 -3.02
CA ILE A 411 24.02 19.44 -4.01
C ILE A 411 25.10 19.65 -5.06
N ASN A 412 26.37 19.73 -4.65
CA ASN A 412 27.47 19.90 -5.60
C ASN A 412 27.61 18.72 -6.57
N ALA A 413 27.31 17.49 -6.14
CA ALA A 413 27.30 16.33 -7.04
C ALA A 413 26.19 16.46 -8.10
N VAL A 414 25.00 16.93 -7.72
CA VAL A 414 23.92 17.24 -8.68
C VAL A 414 24.38 18.30 -9.67
N LEU A 415 24.94 19.40 -9.19
CA LEU A 415 25.34 20.50 -10.05
C LEU A 415 26.53 20.14 -10.96
N ASN A 416 27.46 19.29 -10.52
CA ASN A 416 28.56 18.77 -11.34
C ASN A 416 28.02 17.83 -12.42
N ALA A 417 27.05 16.97 -12.08
CA ALA A 417 26.39 16.11 -13.05
C ALA A 417 25.67 16.90 -14.15
N LEU A 418 25.05 18.03 -13.83
CA LEU A 418 24.45 18.92 -14.83
C LEU A 418 25.49 19.52 -15.77
N ALA A 419 26.63 19.94 -15.23
CA ALA A 419 27.74 20.47 -16.05
C ALA A 419 28.29 19.39 -16.99
N HIS A 420 28.51 18.18 -16.48
CA HIS A 420 28.99 17.05 -17.27
C HIS A 420 27.98 16.59 -18.34
N ALA A 421 26.68 16.71 -18.06
CA ALA A 421 25.62 16.45 -19.03
C ALA A 421 25.51 17.51 -20.14
N GLY A 422 26.27 18.61 -20.07
CA GLY A 422 26.22 19.70 -21.06
C GLY A 422 25.04 20.65 -20.86
N VAL A 423 24.51 20.79 -19.64
CA VAL A 423 23.47 21.77 -19.34
C VAL A 423 24.08 23.18 -19.35
N PRO A 424 23.42 24.18 -20.01
CA PRO A 424 23.92 25.55 -20.03
C PRO A 424 24.18 26.12 -18.63
N SER A 425 25.32 26.81 -18.46
CA SER A 425 25.82 27.27 -17.16
C SER A 425 24.85 28.22 -16.44
N VAL A 426 24.03 28.98 -17.18
CA VAL A 426 22.99 29.88 -16.62
C VAL A 426 21.93 29.08 -15.87
N TYR A 427 21.48 27.94 -16.38
CA TYR A 427 20.52 27.08 -15.68
C TYR A 427 21.14 26.46 -14.44
N ILE A 428 22.41 26.07 -14.50
CA ILE A 428 23.12 25.50 -13.35
C ILE A 428 23.23 26.52 -12.22
N ARG A 429 23.65 27.76 -12.52
CA ARG A 429 23.71 28.85 -11.52
C ARG A 429 22.34 29.17 -10.91
N LEU A 430 21.29 29.15 -11.72
CA LEU A 430 19.93 29.38 -11.24
C LEU A 430 19.43 28.24 -10.34
N LEU A 431 19.76 26.99 -10.67
CA LEU A 431 19.45 25.84 -9.83
C LEU A 431 20.28 25.85 -8.54
N GLU A 432 21.53 26.28 -8.59
CA GLU A 432 22.35 26.53 -7.40
C GLU A 432 21.67 27.54 -6.47
N GLN A 433 21.12 28.65 -6.99
CA GLN A 433 20.30 29.57 -6.19
C GLN A 433 19.00 28.94 -5.67
N CYS A 434 18.41 27.98 -6.39
CA CYS A 434 17.27 27.21 -5.89
C CYS A 434 17.63 26.26 -4.75
N PHE A 435 18.92 25.92 -4.60
CA PHE A 435 19.44 25.03 -3.57
C PHE A 435 20.11 25.76 -2.40
N SER A 436 20.54 27.01 -2.58
CA SER A 436 21.21 27.80 -1.54
C SER A 436 20.26 28.30 -0.45
N ASP A 437 20.76 28.36 0.79
CA ASP A 437 20.09 28.95 1.97
C ASP A 437 18.68 28.42 2.22
N ASN A 438 18.46 27.16 1.84
CA ASN A 438 17.15 26.55 1.90
C ASN A 438 16.79 26.12 3.31
N SER A 439 15.50 26.20 3.62
CA SER A 439 14.97 25.64 4.86
C SER A 439 13.60 25.01 4.66
N THR A 440 13.26 24.09 5.55
CA THR A 440 11.93 23.50 5.63
C THR A 440 11.36 23.65 7.02
N ILE A 441 10.06 23.87 7.07
CA ILE A 441 9.27 23.84 8.31
C ILE A 441 8.60 22.48 8.42
N ILE A 442 8.88 21.75 9.50
CA ILE A 442 8.13 20.57 9.92
C ILE A 442 7.27 20.96 11.11
N GLN A 443 5.98 20.65 11.06
CA GLN A 443 5.04 20.93 12.15
C GLN A 443 4.26 19.66 12.47
N LEU A 444 4.55 19.06 13.62
CA LEU A 444 3.85 17.87 14.14
C LEU A 444 2.61 18.25 14.94
N PHE A 445 2.76 19.25 15.83
CA PHE A 445 1.74 19.76 16.71
C PHE A 445 1.59 21.27 16.48
N ASP A 446 1.79 22.08 17.53
CA ASP A 446 1.60 23.53 17.50
C ASP A 446 2.91 24.27 17.12
N ARG A 447 4.08 23.71 17.45
CA ARG A 447 5.37 24.32 17.19
C ARG A 447 5.85 24.07 15.75
N LYS A 448 6.37 25.13 15.12
CA LYS A 448 7.07 25.06 13.83
C LYS A 448 8.55 24.78 14.05
N LEU A 449 9.05 23.69 13.47
CA LEU A 449 10.45 23.30 13.51
C LEU A 449 11.11 23.72 12.20
N LYS A 450 11.96 24.75 12.23
CA LYS A 450 12.72 25.20 11.06
C LYS A 450 14.02 24.41 10.98
N ILE A 451 14.24 23.74 9.84
CA ILE A 451 15.39 22.87 9.58
C ILE A 451 16.09 23.38 8.31
N PRO A 452 17.39 23.73 8.38
CA PRO A 452 18.20 24.03 7.20
C PRO A 452 18.33 22.81 6.28
N ILE A 453 18.42 23.04 4.97
CA ILE A 453 18.62 22.00 3.96
C ILE A 453 19.95 22.26 3.25
N GLU A 454 20.97 21.47 3.57
CA GLU A 454 22.33 21.60 3.01
C GLU A 454 22.66 20.48 2.00
N ARG A 455 21.86 19.41 1.97
CA ARG A 455 21.92 18.34 0.96
C ARG A 455 20.54 17.79 0.64
N GLY A 456 20.49 16.97 -0.41
CA GLY A 456 19.30 16.31 -0.90
C GLY A 456 18.53 17.16 -1.90
N VAL A 457 17.80 16.49 -2.79
CA VAL A 457 16.85 17.11 -3.70
C VAL A 457 15.44 17.07 -3.10
N ARG A 458 14.71 18.19 -3.19
CA ARG A 458 13.41 18.37 -2.52
C ARG A 458 12.36 17.36 -3.02
N GLN A 459 11.88 16.48 -2.15
CA GLN A 459 10.85 15.49 -2.48
C GLN A 459 9.47 16.15 -2.65
N GLY A 460 9.09 16.48 -3.87
CA GLY A 460 7.84 17.18 -4.17
C GLY A 460 7.98 18.21 -5.30
N ASP A 461 9.22 18.56 -5.64
CA ASP A 461 9.53 19.31 -6.86
C ASP A 461 9.48 18.39 -8.09
N THR A 462 9.11 18.95 -9.22
CA THR A 462 8.99 18.21 -10.49
C THR A 462 10.35 17.93 -11.12
N ILE A 463 11.37 18.75 -10.84
CA ILE A 463 12.71 18.62 -11.39
C ILE A 463 13.59 17.62 -10.60
N SER A 464 13.37 17.50 -9.28
CA SER A 464 14.18 16.67 -8.37
C SER A 464 14.44 15.23 -8.85
N PRO A 465 13.47 14.49 -9.42
CA PRO A 465 13.72 13.14 -9.90
C PRO A 465 14.78 13.05 -10.99
N LYS A 466 14.81 14.02 -11.93
CA LYS A 466 15.78 14.07 -13.03
C LYS A 466 17.17 14.48 -12.53
N LEU A 467 17.21 15.42 -11.59
CA LEU A 467 18.44 15.84 -10.93
C LEU A 467 19.10 14.69 -10.17
N PHE A 468 18.31 13.91 -9.43
CA PHE A 468 18.80 12.73 -8.73
C PHE A 468 19.36 11.69 -9.70
N THR A 469 18.64 11.36 -10.78
CA THR A 469 19.14 10.39 -11.77
C THR A 469 20.38 10.88 -12.51
N ALA A 470 20.53 12.19 -12.73
CA ALA A 470 21.75 12.77 -13.30
C ALA A 470 22.95 12.61 -12.36
N ALA A 471 22.79 12.92 -11.06
CA ALA A 471 23.83 12.74 -10.06
C ALA A 471 24.25 11.26 -9.92
N LEU A 472 23.28 10.35 -9.88
CA LEU A 472 23.56 8.91 -9.86
C LEU A 472 24.30 8.46 -11.12
N GLN A 473 23.91 8.97 -12.30
CA GLN A 473 24.61 8.67 -13.54
C GLN A 473 26.04 9.20 -13.54
N TYR A 474 26.27 10.40 -13.02
CA TYR A 474 27.61 10.98 -12.86
C TYR A 474 28.53 10.12 -11.99
N ALA A 475 28.03 9.61 -10.86
CA ALA A 475 28.81 8.67 -10.05
C ALA A 475 29.09 7.35 -10.78
N MET A 476 28.15 6.87 -11.60
CA MET A 476 28.28 5.60 -12.31
C MET A 476 29.13 5.68 -13.57
N SER A 477 29.28 6.85 -14.19
CA SER A 477 30.18 7.02 -15.35
C SER A 477 31.66 6.94 -14.98
N GLU A 478 32.01 7.04 -13.70
CA GLU A 478 33.38 6.83 -13.21
C GLU A 478 33.73 5.33 -13.07
N LEU A 479 32.76 4.43 -13.21
CA LEU A 479 32.95 2.99 -12.99
C LEU A 479 33.35 2.31 -14.29
N ASP A 480 34.52 1.66 -14.30
CA ASP A 480 35.00 0.87 -15.44
C ASP A 480 34.38 -0.54 -15.44
N TRP A 481 33.18 -0.61 -16.02
CA TRP A 481 32.34 -1.81 -16.07
C TRP A 481 32.10 -2.33 -17.48
N GLU A 482 32.90 -1.94 -18.48
CA GLU A 482 32.71 -2.39 -19.87
C GLU A 482 32.84 -3.91 -19.98
N ASP A 483 33.80 -4.50 -19.25
CA ASP A 483 34.05 -5.95 -19.24
C ASP A 483 33.32 -6.70 -18.12
N LYS A 484 32.67 -5.99 -17.19
CA LYS A 484 32.03 -6.59 -16.01
C LYS A 484 30.57 -6.93 -16.23
N GLY A 485 30.14 -8.03 -15.64
CA GLY A 485 28.75 -8.45 -15.60
C GLY A 485 28.42 -9.56 -16.60
N TYR A 486 27.14 -9.67 -16.93
CA TYR A 486 26.61 -10.83 -17.63
C TYR A 486 26.65 -10.66 -19.15
N SER A 487 27.23 -11.63 -19.89
CA SER A 487 27.37 -11.52 -21.35
C SER A 487 26.12 -12.00 -22.10
N ILE A 488 25.60 -11.15 -22.98
CA ILE A 488 24.44 -11.37 -23.84
C ILE A 488 24.81 -10.93 -25.25
N ASP A 489 24.97 -11.88 -26.18
CA ASP A 489 25.35 -11.65 -27.58
C ASP A 489 26.54 -10.68 -27.73
N GLY A 490 27.56 -10.84 -26.88
CA GLY A 490 28.79 -10.03 -26.89
C GLY A 490 28.72 -8.72 -26.09
N LYS A 491 27.55 -8.31 -25.58
CA LYS A 491 27.41 -7.11 -24.72
C LYS A 491 27.23 -7.52 -23.26
N LYS A 492 27.86 -6.78 -22.35
CA LYS A 492 27.77 -7.01 -20.90
C LYS A 492 26.63 -6.21 -20.27
N ILE A 493 25.69 -6.90 -19.60
CA ILE A 493 24.74 -6.26 -18.69
C ILE A 493 25.32 -6.31 -17.28
N SER A 494 25.76 -5.15 -16.79
CA SER A 494 26.29 -4.97 -15.43
C SER A 494 25.21 -4.53 -14.44
N ASN A 495 24.27 -3.68 -14.87
CA ASN A 495 23.24 -3.12 -14.01
C ASN A 495 21.91 -2.82 -14.73
N LEU A 496 20.84 -2.73 -13.95
CA LEU A 496 19.55 -2.15 -14.33
C LEU A 496 19.06 -1.24 -13.22
N ARG A 497 18.57 -0.06 -13.58
CA ARG A 497 18.22 1.00 -12.62
C ARG A 497 16.80 1.50 -12.85
N PHE A 498 16.08 1.73 -11.76
CA PHE A 498 14.83 2.47 -11.78
C PHE A 498 14.89 3.51 -10.66
N ALA A 499 15.42 4.68 -11.00
CA ALA A 499 15.81 5.69 -10.02
C ALA A 499 16.86 5.15 -9.04
N ASP A 500 16.53 5.08 -7.74
CA ASP A 500 17.38 4.56 -6.66
C ASP A 500 17.38 3.03 -6.54
N ASP A 501 16.39 2.34 -7.14
CA ASP A 501 16.35 0.88 -7.16
C ASP A 501 17.33 0.33 -8.23
N ILE A 502 18.48 -0.20 -7.80
CA ILE A 502 19.52 -0.75 -8.68
C ILE A 502 19.60 -2.27 -8.52
N VAL A 503 19.73 -2.98 -9.65
CA VAL A 503 20.07 -4.41 -9.69
C VAL A 503 21.39 -4.56 -10.41
N LEU A 504 22.39 -5.10 -9.73
CA LEU A 504 23.65 -5.53 -10.33
C LEU A 504 23.51 -6.97 -10.83
N VAL A 505 24.17 -7.27 -11.95
CA VAL A 505 24.10 -8.56 -12.62
C VAL A 505 25.52 -9.04 -12.94
N ALA A 506 25.86 -10.24 -12.47
CA ALA A 506 27.17 -10.87 -12.69
C ALA A 506 27.03 -12.38 -12.91
N ASN A 507 28.12 -13.02 -13.30
CA ASN A 507 28.19 -14.47 -13.51
C ASN A 507 28.97 -15.23 -12.40
N SER A 508 29.55 -14.52 -11.43
CA SER A 508 30.29 -15.09 -10.31
C SER A 508 30.15 -14.20 -9.07
N THR A 509 30.31 -14.78 -7.88
CA THR A 509 30.24 -14.00 -6.64
C THR A 509 31.44 -13.09 -6.44
N ALA A 510 32.62 -13.48 -6.93
CA ALA A 510 33.82 -12.64 -6.91
C ALA A 510 33.66 -11.35 -7.73
N GLU A 511 33.20 -11.45 -8.99
CA GLU A 511 32.93 -10.26 -9.82
C GLU A 511 31.87 -9.37 -9.17
N MET A 512 30.81 -9.97 -8.61
CA MET A 512 29.76 -9.23 -7.92
C MET A 512 30.28 -8.47 -6.68
N GLU A 513 31.18 -9.08 -5.90
CA GLU A 513 31.80 -8.43 -4.74
C GLU A 513 32.60 -7.19 -5.17
N THR A 514 33.38 -7.29 -6.24
CA THR A 514 34.09 -6.13 -6.81
C THR A 514 33.10 -5.04 -7.22
N MET A 515 32.06 -5.38 -8.00
CA MET A 515 31.09 -4.42 -8.52
C MET A 515 30.32 -3.70 -7.40
N VAL A 516 29.87 -4.42 -6.36
CA VAL A 516 29.08 -3.80 -5.29
C VAL A 516 29.93 -2.85 -4.43
N ASN A 517 31.20 -3.18 -4.18
CA ASN A 517 32.10 -2.31 -3.43
C ASN A 517 32.51 -1.08 -4.23
N GLU A 518 32.77 -1.21 -5.53
CA GLU A 518 33.02 -0.06 -6.42
C GLU A 518 31.82 0.89 -6.46
N LEU A 519 30.61 0.35 -6.59
CA LEU A 519 29.38 1.15 -6.55
C LEU A 519 29.20 1.83 -5.18
N ASN A 520 29.59 1.18 -4.09
CA ASN A 520 29.52 1.77 -2.76
C ASN A 520 30.48 2.95 -2.62
N VAL A 521 31.72 2.81 -3.10
CA VAL A 521 32.69 3.90 -3.12
C VAL A 521 32.18 5.07 -3.96
N ALA A 522 31.69 4.81 -5.19
CA ALA A 522 31.13 5.84 -6.05
C ALA A 522 29.88 6.52 -5.46
N GLY A 523 29.00 5.74 -4.81
CA GLY A 523 27.83 6.26 -4.11
C GLY A 523 28.20 7.20 -2.96
N LEU A 524 29.17 6.80 -2.13
CA LEU A 524 29.64 7.62 -1.01
C LEU A 524 30.21 8.98 -1.46
N LYS A 525 30.90 9.04 -2.61
CA LYS A 525 31.40 10.31 -3.19
C LYS A 525 30.29 11.32 -3.46
N ILE A 526 29.06 10.87 -3.74
CA ILE A 526 27.90 11.76 -3.98
C ILE A 526 26.93 11.83 -2.79
N GLY A 527 27.34 11.31 -1.62
CA GLY A 527 26.55 11.33 -0.38
C GLY A 527 25.54 10.19 -0.22
N LEU A 528 25.59 9.16 -1.08
CA LEU A 528 24.69 8.02 -1.02
C LEU A 528 25.29 6.86 -0.22
N GLU A 529 24.65 6.51 0.90
CA GLU A 529 25.02 5.38 1.73
C GLU A 529 24.12 4.16 1.44
N MET A 530 24.72 3.01 1.15
CA MET A 530 23.96 1.77 0.96
C MET A 530 23.32 1.27 2.26
N ASN A 531 22.10 0.76 2.14
CA ASN A 531 21.40 0.11 3.23
C ASN A 531 21.76 -1.37 3.27
N MET A 532 22.73 -1.72 4.12
CA MET A 532 23.18 -3.10 4.31
C MET A 532 22.05 -4.10 4.60
N SER A 533 21.06 -3.71 5.41
CA SER A 533 19.97 -4.60 5.81
C SER A 533 18.96 -4.89 4.69
N LYS A 534 18.89 -4.02 3.68
CA LYS A 534 17.95 -4.14 2.55
C LYS A 534 18.62 -4.48 1.24
N THR A 535 19.93 -4.30 1.17
CA THR A 535 20.74 -4.76 0.05
C THR A 535 20.89 -6.26 0.16
N GLN A 536 20.34 -6.97 -0.83
CA GLN A 536 20.19 -8.43 -0.74
C GLN A 536 20.77 -9.12 -1.97
N LEU A 537 21.38 -10.27 -1.72
CA LEU A 537 22.04 -11.13 -2.70
C LEU A 537 21.11 -12.26 -3.10
N MET A 538 20.96 -12.51 -4.40
CA MET A 538 20.34 -13.71 -4.94
C MET A 538 21.30 -14.42 -5.89
N VAL A 539 21.50 -15.71 -5.66
CA VAL A 539 22.43 -16.55 -6.43
C VAL A 539 21.72 -17.83 -6.84
N ASN A 540 21.84 -18.22 -8.10
CA ASN A 540 21.27 -19.49 -8.57
C ASN A 540 22.18 -20.68 -8.21
N GLN A 541 21.68 -21.90 -8.45
CA GLN A 541 22.36 -23.13 -8.02
C GLN A 541 23.59 -23.52 -8.86
N TRP A 542 23.86 -22.83 -9.97
CA TRP A 542 25.00 -23.12 -10.86
C TRP A 542 26.18 -22.17 -10.65
N CYS A 543 26.03 -21.21 -9.74
CA CYS A 543 27.09 -20.29 -9.34
C CYS A 543 27.98 -20.90 -8.26
N ASP A 544 29.14 -20.29 -8.07
CA ASP A 544 30.05 -20.55 -6.96
C ASP A 544 29.38 -20.32 -5.59
N VAL A 545 29.90 -21.02 -4.57
CA VAL A 545 29.40 -20.97 -3.17
C VAL A 545 30.01 -19.78 -2.41
N GLY A 546 30.57 -18.80 -3.11
CA GLY A 546 31.24 -17.67 -2.49
C GLY A 546 30.26 -16.73 -1.77
N GLU A 547 30.77 -16.08 -0.73
CA GLU A 547 30.10 -14.98 -0.08
C GLU A 547 30.38 -13.68 -0.84
N VAL A 548 29.47 -12.70 -0.71
CA VAL A 548 29.66 -11.35 -1.27
C VAL A 548 29.70 -10.39 -0.11
N ASN A 549 30.85 -9.77 0.11
CA ASN A 549 31.09 -8.82 1.18
C ASN A 549 30.95 -7.38 0.68
N LEU A 550 30.19 -6.58 1.40
CA LEU A 550 30.09 -5.14 1.17
C LEU A 550 30.67 -4.42 2.39
N ALA A 551 31.76 -3.67 2.19
CA ALA A 551 32.49 -3.00 3.27
C ALA A 551 32.84 -3.94 4.45
N GLY A 552 33.30 -5.16 4.14
CA GLY A 552 33.69 -6.17 5.12
C GLY A 552 32.53 -6.89 5.82
N LYS A 553 31.28 -6.70 5.38
CA LYS A 553 30.11 -7.42 5.91
C LYS A 553 29.44 -8.24 4.81
N THR A 554 29.19 -9.52 5.10
CA THR A 554 28.49 -10.43 4.18
C THR A 554 27.07 -9.95 3.90
N LEU A 555 26.71 -9.85 2.61
CA LEU A 555 25.35 -9.53 2.18
C LEU A 555 24.40 -10.69 2.49
N GLN A 556 23.17 -10.36 2.89
CA GLN A 556 22.16 -11.38 3.14
C GLN A 556 21.75 -12.07 1.83
N ARG A 557 22.03 -13.38 1.73
CA ARG A 557 21.50 -14.23 0.66
C ARG A 557 20.02 -14.53 0.89
N VAL A 558 19.20 -14.35 -0.15
CA VAL A 558 17.76 -14.60 -0.12
C VAL A 558 17.31 -15.50 -1.27
N ASP A 559 16.27 -16.30 -1.04
CA ASP A 559 15.66 -17.13 -2.09
C ASP A 559 14.73 -16.35 -3.02
N SER A 560 14.20 -15.23 -2.53
CA SER A 560 13.25 -14.38 -3.26
C SER A 560 13.40 -12.91 -2.88
N TYR A 561 13.11 -12.03 -3.83
CA TYR A 561 13.17 -10.58 -3.66
C TYR A 561 11.99 -9.89 -4.37
N VAL A 562 11.44 -8.83 -3.78
CA VAL A 562 10.38 -8.02 -4.42
C VAL A 562 11.00 -6.85 -5.17
N TYR A 563 11.23 -7.02 -6.48
CA TYR A 563 11.78 -6.00 -7.35
C TYR A 563 10.68 -5.29 -8.15
N LEU A 564 10.63 -3.96 -8.06
CA LEU A 564 9.64 -3.11 -8.74
C LEU A 564 8.19 -3.61 -8.59
N GLY A 565 7.87 -4.18 -7.42
CA GLY A 565 6.55 -4.68 -7.07
C GLY A 565 6.27 -6.14 -7.48
N ARG A 566 7.11 -6.80 -8.28
CA ARG A 566 7.03 -8.22 -8.61
C ARG A 566 8.02 -9.02 -7.76
N GLU A 567 7.57 -10.12 -7.17
CA GLU A 567 8.47 -11.07 -6.51
C GLU A 567 9.21 -11.93 -7.54
N LEU A 568 10.51 -12.04 -7.36
CA LEU A 568 11.45 -12.80 -8.18
C LEU A 568 12.08 -13.90 -7.33
N ASN A 569 12.40 -15.04 -7.95
CA ASN A 569 13.20 -16.10 -7.35
C ASN A 569 13.99 -16.85 -8.44
N MET A 570 15.11 -17.48 -8.07
CA MET A 570 15.97 -18.20 -9.00
C MET A 570 15.35 -19.48 -9.57
N ARG A 571 14.22 -19.94 -8.99
CA ARG A 571 13.45 -21.06 -9.51
C ARG A 571 12.47 -20.67 -10.63
N ASN A 572 12.33 -19.36 -10.90
CA ASN A 572 11.30 -18.78 -11.76
C ASN A 572 9.87 -19.26 -11.41
N ASN A 573 9.61 -19.53 -10.13
CA ASN A 573 8.32 -19.96 -9.63
C ASN A 573 7.42 -18.75 -9.31
N ILE A 574 6.21 -18.71 -9.85
CA ILE A 574 5.31 -17.56 -9.72
C ILE A 574 4.26 -17.76 -8.61
N ALA A 575 4.26 -18.90 -7.90
CA ALA A 575 3.26 -19.22 -6.88
C ALA A 575 3.16 -18.18 -5.74
N SER A 576 4.31 -17.72 -5.23
CA SER A 576 4.36 -16.68 -4.20
C SER A 576 3.86 -15.34 -4.72
N GLU A 577 4.27 -14.95 -5.94
CA GLU A 577 3.78 -13.74 -6.59
C GLU A 577 2.26 -13.77 -6.88
N ILE A 578 1.70 -14.92 -7.29
CA ILE A 578 0.24 -15.09 -7.42
C ILE A 578 -0.42 -14.81 -6.07
N THR A 579 0.12 -15.36 -4.98
CA THR A 579 -0.43 -15.15 -3.64
C THR A 579 -0.38 -13.66 -3.26
N ARG A 580 0.70 -12.94 -3.60
CA ARG A 580 0.81 -11.49 -3.41
C ARG A 580 -0.23 -10.73 -4.22
N ARG A 581 -0.40 -11.04 -5.51
CA ARG A 581 -1.43 -10.43 -6.37
C ARG A 581 -2.85 -10.68 -5.86
N ARG A 582 -3.14 -11.88 -5.37
CA ARG A 582 -4.44 -12.22 -4.76
C ARG A 582 -4.71 -11.37 -3.53
N ARG A 583 -3.74 -11.21 -2.63
CA ARG A 583 -3.85 -10.33 -1.45
C ARG A 583 -4.04 -8.87 -1.85
N ALA A 584 -3.29 -8.40 -2.85
CA ALA A 584 -3.43 -7.03 -3.37
C ALA A 584 -4.83 -6.78 -3.95
N ALA A 585 -5.39 -7.76 -4.69
CA ALA A 585 -6.75 -7.69 -5.22
C ALA A 585 -7.80 -7.59 -4.10
N TRP A 586 -7.70 -8.41 -3.05
CA TRP A 586 -8.59 -8.34 -1.89
C TRP A 586 -8.47 -7.03 -1.12
N ALA A 587 -7.26 -6.53 -0.92
CA ALA A 587 -7.03 -5.23 -0.28
C ALA A 587 -7.63 -4.08 -1.10
N ALA A 588 -7.45 -4.11 -2.43
CA ALA A 588 -8.05 -3.14 -3.34
C ALA A 588 -9.58 -3.21 -3.28
N PHE A 589 -10.17 -4.40 -3.31
CA PHE A 589 -11.61 -4.59 -3.17
C PHE A 589 -12.13 -4.09 -1.82
N GLY A 590 -11.46 -4.43 -0.73
CA GLY A 590 -11.81 -3.94 0.61
C GLY A 590 -11.85 -2.41 0.68
N SER A 591 -10.94 -1.73 -0.02
CA SER A 591 -10.89 -0.26 -0.06
C SER A 591 -12.11 0.38 -0.75
N ILE A 592 -12.72 -0.29 -1.74
CA ILE A 592 -13.87 0.20 -2.51
C ILE A 592 -15.21 -0.38 -2.04
N ARG A 593 -15.18 -1.45 -1.24
CA ARG A 593 -16.36 -2.24 -0.84
C ARG A 593 -17.50 -1.40 -0.30
N GLU A 594 -17.21 -0.51 0.64
CA GLU A 594 -18.17 0.44 1.24
C GLU A 594 -18.96 1.22 0.18
N VAL A 595 -18.30 1.64 -0.90
CA VAL A 595 -18.92 2.43 -1.97
C VAL A 595 -19.70 1.51 -2.91
N THR A 596 -19.08 0.41 -3.33
CA THR A 596 -19.71 -0.56 -4.24
C THR A 596 -20.92 -1.27 -3.63
N ASP A 597 -21.03 -1.33 -2.30
CA ASP A 597 -22.18 -1.91 -1.59
C ASP A 597 -23.40 -0.99 -1.56
N GLN A 598 -23.19 0.33 -1.79
CA GLN A 598 -24.22 1.36 -1.78
C GLN A 598 -24.76 1.69 -3.17
N ILE A 599 -23.93 1.52 -4.20
CA ILE A 599 -24.31 1.76 -5.60
C ILE A 599 -25.16 0.59 -6.09
N LYS A 600 -26.33 0.90 -6.68
CA LYS A 600 -27.21 -0.10 -7.29
C LYS A 600 -26.83 -0.41 -8.74
N ASP A 601 -26.36 0.58 -9.49
CA ASP A 601 -26.01 0.43 -10.91
C ASP A 601 -24.82 -0.55 -11.09
N PRO A 602 -25.01 -1.71 -11.76
CA PRO A 602 -23.94 -2.66 -12.02
C PRO A 602 -22.81 -2.07 -12.87
N ALA A 603 -23.09 -1.14 -13.79
CA ALA A 603 -22.09 -0.56 -14.68
C ALA A 603 -21.07 0.31 -13.92
N ILE A 604 -21.55 1.17 -13.01
CA ILE A 604 -20.69 1.99 -12.16
C ILE A 604 -19.85 1.10 -11.22
N ARG A 605 -20.47 0.09 -10.60
CA ARG A 605 -19.75 -0.88 -9.73
C ARG A 605 -18.65 -1.61 -10.50
N ALA A 606 -18.96 -2.06 -11.71
CA ALA A 606 -18.01 -2.71 -12.58
C ALA A 606 -16.87 -1.78 -12.99
N SER A 607 -17.19 -0.53 -13.34
CA SER A 607 -16.18 0.49 -13.66
C SER A 607 -15.19 0.69 -12.51
N ILE A 608 -15.68 0.86 -11.27
CA ILE A 608 -14.84 1.04 -10.07
C ILE A 608 -13.99 -0.20 -9.81
N PHE A 609 -14.59 -1.39 -9.90
CA PHE A 609 -13.89 -2.66 -9.71
C PHE A 609 -12.80 -2.85 -10.76
N ASN A 610 -13.13 -2.67 -12.04
CA ASN A 610 -12.21 -2.82 -13.16
C ASN A 610 -11.07 -1.78 -13.12
N ALA A 611 -11.30 -0.59 -12.55
CA ALA A 611 -10.28 0.45 -12.40
C ALA A 611 -9.37 0.26 -11.17
N SER A 612 -9.83 -0.47 -10.15
CA SER A 612 -9.11 -0.57 -8.86
C SER A 612 -8.56 -1.98 -8.59
N VAL A 613 -9.38 -3.01 -8.80
CA VAL A 613 -9.08 -4.40 -8.42
C VAL A 613 -8.33 -5.13 -9.52
N LEU A 614 -8.77 -5.02 -10.78
CA LEU A 614 -8.10 -5.69 -11.90
C LEU A 614 -6.64 -5.25 -12.08
N PRO A 615 -6.28 -3.95 -12.00
CA PRO A 615 -4.89 -3.53 -12.11
C PRO A 615 -4.04 -4.03 -10.93
N ALA A 616 -4.57 -4.05 -9.71
CA ALA A 616 -3.87 -4.57 -8.53
C ALA A 616 -3.62 -6.08 -8.65
N MET A 617 -4.61 -6.81 -9.16
CA MET A 617 -4.55 -8.25 -9.40
C MET A 617 -3.61 -8.61 -10.56
N CYS A 618 -3.64 -7.86 -11.65
CA CYS A 618 -2.92 -8.20 -12.89
C CYS A 618 -1.59 -7.46 -13.08
N TYR A 619 -1.10 -6.76 -12.05
CA TYR A 619 0.18 -6.06 -12.11
C TYR A 619 1.33 -7.01 -12.51
N ALA A 620 2.12 -6.61 -13.50
CA ALA A 620 3.26 -7.33 -14.06
C ALA A 620 2.94 -8.68 -14.73
N THR A 621 1.67 -9.04 -14.93
CA THR A 621 1.28 -10.30 -15.58
C THR A 621 1.73 -10.39 -17.04
N GLU A 622 1.97 -9.26 -17.70
CA GLU A 622 2.56 -9.18 -19.04
C GLU A 622 3.97 -9.79 -19.13
N THR A 623 4.65 -9.95 -18.00
CA THR A 623 5.99 -10.55 -17.90
C THR A 623 5.96 -12.00 -17.39
N TRP A 624 4.77 -12.62 -17.30
CA TRP A 624 4.61 -14.00 -16.79
C TRP A 624 4.47 -15.02 -17.93
N PRO A 625 4.98 -16.26 -17.78
CA PRO A 625 4.54 -17.40 -18.58
C PRO A 625 3.05 -17.68 -18.39
N ASP A 626 2.41 -18.23 -19.42
CA ASP A 626 1.00 -18.64 -19.34
C ASP A 626 0.89 -20.13 -19.09
N ASN A 627 0.26 -20.51 -17.99
CA ASN A 627 -0.08 -21.90 -17.69
C ASN A 627 -1.45 -22.01 -16.99
N GLU A 628 -2.04 -23.20 -17.01
CA GLU A 628 -3.39 -23.41 -16.46
C GLU A 628 -3.44 -23.20 -14.94
N THR A 629 -2.33 -23.42 -14.22
CA THR A 629 -2.24 -23.15 -12.78
C THR A 629 -2.43 -21.67 -12.47
N ILE A 630 -1.76 -20.79 -13.22
CA ILE A 630 -1.91 -19.33 -13.13
C ILE A 630 -3.35 -18.95 -13.48
N ALA A 631 -3.85 -19.43 -14.63
CA ALA A 631 -5.20 -19.12 -15.09
C ALA A 631 -6.27 -19.53 -14.07
N LYS A 632 -6.17 -20.74 -13.51
CA LYS A 632 -7.06 -21.26 -12.47
C LYS A 632 -7.00 -20.42 -11.20
N ALA A 633 -5.82 -20.04 -10.73
CA ALA A 633 -5.65 -19.23 -9.53
C ALA A 633 -6.27 -17.83 -9.67
N MET A 634 -6.04 -17.18 -10.83
CA MET A 634 -6.61 -15.87 -11.14
C MET A 634 -8.13 -15.95 -11.26
N ARG A 635 -8.64 -16.89 -12.05
CA ARG A 635 -10.09 -17.11 -12.23
C ARG A 635 -10.80 -17.40 -10.91
N THR A 636 -10.21 -18.24 -10.06
CA THR A 636 -10.77 -18.57 -8.74
C THR A 636 -10.87 -17.34 -7.83
N THR A 637 -9.82 -16.54 -7.79
CA THR A 637 -9.79 -15.31 -6.97
C THR A 637 -10.78 -14.27 -7.46
N HIS A 638 -10.81 -14.02 -8.77
CA HIS A 638 -11.76 -13.09 -9.36
C HIS A 638 -13.21 -13.52 -9.11
N ARG A 639 -13.54 -14.81 -9.30
CA ARG A 639 -14.89 -15.33 -9.02
C ARG A 639 -15.29 -15.15 -7.56
N ALA A 640 -14.35 -15.26 -6.62
CA ALA A 640 -14.63 -15.02 -5.22
C ALA A 640 -14.94 -13.53 -4.95
N LEU A 641 -14.15 -12.62 -5.54
CA LEU A 641 -14.38 -11.17 -5.46
C LEU A 641 -15.71 -10.76 -6.12
N GLU A 642 -16.02 -11.32 -7.28
CA GLU A 642 -17.27 -11.11 -8.02
C GLU A 642 -18.50 -11.56 -7.22
N ARG A 643 -18.44 -12.73 -6.58
CA ARG A 643 -19.48 -13.18 -5.65
C ARG A 643 -19.67 -12.24 -4.47
N CYS A 644 -18.57 -11.75 -3.88
CA CYS A 644 -18.64 -10.76 -2.81
C CYS A 644 -19.26 -9.45 -3.28
N LEU A 645 -18.93 -8.98 -4.49
CA LEU A 645 -19.56 -7.82 -5.10
C LEU A 645 -21.06 -8.06 -5.26
N LEU A 646 -21.48 -9.19 -5.83
CA LEU A 646 -22.89 -9.51 -6.01
C LEU A 646 -23.63 -9.93 -4.73
N LYS A 647 -22.94 -9.93 -3.57
CA LYS A 647 -23.47 -10.41 -2.28
C LYS A 647 -24.12 -11.80 -2.39
N THR A 648 -23.53 -12.66 -3.23
CA THR A 648 -24.03 -14.02 -3.52
C THR A 648 -23.06 -15.06 -2.97
N SER A 649 -23.55 -16.00 -2.15
CA SER A 649 -22.74 -17.10 -1.64
C SER A 649 -22.52 -18.19 -2.69
N ARG A 650 -21.53 -19.06 -2.49
CA ARG A 650 -21.31 -20.21 -3.38
C ARG A 650 -22.50 -21.16 -3.39
N TYR A 651 -23.14 -21.35 -2.23
CA TYR A 651 -24.34 -22.16 -2.09
C TYR A 651 -25.52 -21.54 -2.87
N GLN A 652 -25.75 -20.23 -2.74
CA GLN A 652 -26.81 -19.53 -3.47
C GLN A 652 -26.60 -19.61 -4.99
N GLN A 653 -25.36 -19.42 -5.45
CA GLN A 653 -25.02 -19.58 -6.86
C GLN A 653 -25.38 -20.98 -7.37
N TRP A 654 -25.00 -22.02 -6.62
CA TRP A 654 -25.26 -23.42 -6.98
C TRP A 654 -26.76 -23.75 -6.95
N HIS A 655 -27.47 -23.36 -5.88
CA HIS A 655 -28.90 -23.59 -5.72
C HIS A 655 -29.74 -22.89 -6.81
N GLN A 656 -29.29 -21.73 -7.30
CA GLN A 656 -29.94 -21.02 -8.40
C GLN A 656 -29.51 -21.55 -9.78
N GLY A 657 -28.66 -22.58 -9.86
CA GLY A 657 -28.15 -23.11 -11.12
C GLY A 657 -27.26 -22.13 -11.91
N LEU A 658 -26.80 -21.04 -11.29
CA LEU A 658 -26.17 -19.93 -12.01
C LEU A 658 -24.75 -20.28 -12.47
N ARG A 659 -24.54 -20.20 -13.79
CA ARG A 659 -23.23 -20.34 -14.42
C ARG A 659 -22.35 -19.13 -14.08
N SER A 660 -21.04 -19.34 -14.14
CA SER A 660 -20.09 -18.24 -13.88
C SER A 660 -20.14 -17.15 -14.96
N THR A 661 -20.61 -17.47 -16.16
CA THR A 661 -20.84 -16.51 -17.26
C THR A 661 -22.03 -15.62 -16.96
N GLU A 662 -23.13 -16.19 -16.46
CA GLU A 662 -24.34 -15.45 -16.06
C GLU A 662 -24.06 -14.51 -14.87
N LEU A 663 -23.25 -14.96 -13.89
CA LEU A 663 -22.77 -14.06 -12.84
C LEU A 663 -21.97 -12.88 -13.41
N ARG A 664 -21.22 -13.10 -14.49
CA ARG A 664 -20.44 -12.05 -15.13
C ARG A 664 -21.29 -11.06 -15.90
N GLU A 665 -22.34 -11.54 -16.56
CA GLU A 665 -23.33 -10.68 -17.21
C GLU A 665 -24.02 -9.78 -16.19
N LYS A 666 -24.41 -10.34 -15.04
CA LYS A 666 -24.97 -9.56 -13.91
C LYS A 666 -23.97 -8.56 -13.32
N SER A 667 -22.70 -8.95 -13.20
CA SER A 667 -21.67 -8.12 -12.57
C SER A 667 -21.07 -7.08 -13.52
N GLN A 668 -21.16 -7.30 -14.84
CA GLN A 668 -20.50 -6.54 -15.91
C GLN A 668 -18.97 -6.41 -15.73
N LEU A 669 -18.36 -7.31 -14.95
CA LEU A 669 -16.91 -7.31 -14.72
C LEU A 669 -16.16 -7.81 -15.96
N LYS A 670 -14.99 -7.22 -16.21
CA LYS A 670 -14.10 -7.72 -17.27
C LYS A 670 -13.44 -9.02 -16.83
N ASP A 671 -13.27 -9.95 -17.77
CA ASP A 671 -12.57 -11.20 -17.45
C ASP A 671 -11.07 -10.94 -17.19
N PRO A 672 -10.52 -11.37 -16.04
CA PRO A 672 -9.13 -11.14 -15.71
C PRO A 672 -8.16 -11.82 -16.69
N LEU A 673 -8.52 -12.96 -17.28
CA LEU A 673 -7.63 -13.67 -18.20
C LEU A 673 -7.55 -12.94 -19.54
N GLN A 674 -8.67 -12.48 -20.08
CA GLN A 674 -8.68 -11.59 -21.24
C GLN A 674 -7.87 -10.31 -20.98
N TYR A 675 -8.00 -9.72 -19.78
CA TYR A 675 -7.22 -8.55 -19.39
C TYR A 675 -5.71 -8.85 -19.41
N MET A 676 -5.28 -9.95 -18.77
CA MET A 676 -3.87 -10.39 -18.76
C MET A 676 -3.34 -10.66 -20.17
N GLN A 677 -4.08 -11.40 -20.99
CA GLN A 677 -3.69 -11.73 -22.36
C GLN A 677 -3.56 -10.47 -23.23
N ARG A 678 -4.47 -9.50 -23.11
CA ARG A 678 -4.37 -8.21 -23.81
C ARG A 678 -3.15 -7.42 -23.38
N MET A 679 -2.84 -7.37 -22.08
CA MET A 679 -1.65 -6.69 -21.56
C MET A 679 -0.37 -7.35 -22.07
N LYS A 680 -0.27 -8.67 -21.98
CA LYS A 680 0.87 -9.44 -22.49
C LYS A 680 1.06 -9.30 -23.99
N HIS A 681 -0.02 -9.38 -24.78
CA HIS A 681 0.00 -9.18 -26.22
C HIS A 681 0.46 -7.77 -26.60
N ARG A 682 -0.08 -6.74 -25.94
CA ARG A 682 0.35 -5.36 -26.14
C ARG A 682 1.83 -5.17 -25.80
N TRP A 683 2.27 -5.75 -24.69
CA TRP A 683 3.65 -5.68 -24.22
C TRP A 683 4.62 -6.34 -25.19
N ALA A 684 4.37 -7.58 -25.62
CA ALA A 684 5.22 -8.29 -26.56
C ALA A 684 5.37 -7.56 -27.91
N GLY A 685 4.26 -7.01 -28.42
CA GLY A 685 4.32 -6.17 -29.62
C GLY A 685 5.13 -4.89 -29.39
N HIS A 686 4.94 -4.23 -28.25
CA HIS A 686 5.72 -3.04 -27.89
C HIS A 686 7.21 -3.34 -27.82
N LEU A 687 7.57 -4.46 -27.18
CA LEU A 687 8.94 -4.94 -27.03
C LEU A 687 9.64 -5.15 -28.38
N LEU A 688 9.01 -5.89 -29.29
CA LEU A 688 9.63 -6.27 -30.58
C LEU A 688 9.67 -5.17 -31.64
N ARG A 689 8.98 -4.05 -31.40
CA ARG A 689 9.00 -2.87 -32.29
C ARG A 689 9.95 -1.79 -31.80
N ARG A 690 10.70 -2.04 -30.73
CA ARG A 690 11.72 -1.12 -30.26
C ARG A 690 12.99 -1.24 -31.07
N ASN A 691 13.69 -0.11 -31.17
CA ASN A 691 14.95 0.07 -31.88
C ASN A 691 15.97 0.84 -31.02
N ASP A 692 15.79 0.85 -29.69
CA ASP A 692 16.56 1.67 -28.74
C ASP A 692 17.51 0.83 -27.85
N ASP A 693 17.91 -0.35 -28.35
CA ASP A 693 18.94 -1.21 -27.76
C ASP A 693 18.71 -1.71 -26.33
N ARG A 694 17.50 -1.59 -25.79
CA ARG A 694 17.21 -1.96 -24.39
C ARG A 694 17.41 -3.44 -24.13
N TRP A 695 17.92 -3.72 -22.92
CA TRP A 695 18.09 -5.06 -22.38
C TRP A 695 16.84 -5.92 -22.39
N SER A 696 15.66 -5.33 -22.18
CA SER A 696 14.38 -6.05 -22.26
C SER A 696 14.21 -6.82 -23.58
N LEU A 697 14.61 -6.23 -24.71
CA LEU A 697 14.52 -6.85 -26.03
C LEU A 697 15.69 -7.82 -26.22
N ARG A 698 16.92 -7.36 -26.01
CA ARG A 698 18.14 -8.17 -26.17
C ARG A 698 18.06 -9.49 -25.41
N VAL A 699 17.74 -9.46 -24.11
CA VAL A 699 17.64 -10.67 -23.28
C VAL A 699 16.50 -11.58 -23.74
N THR A 700 15.40 -11.01 -24.25
CA THR A 700 14.26 -11.80 -24.75
C THR A 700 14.63 -12.54 -26.04
N GLU A 701 15.36 -11.91 -26.96
CA GLU A 701 15.82 -12.53 -28.22
C GLU A 701 17.05 -13.43 -28.03
N TRP A 702 17.79 -13.23 -26.94
CA TRP A 702 19.03 -13.95 -26.64
C TRP A 702 18.83 -15.46 -26.50
N LEU A 703 19.74 -16.19 -27.14
CA LEU A 703 19.90 -17.64 -27.04
C LEU A 703 21.39 -17.94 -26.83
N PRO A 704 21.78 -18.62 -25.74
CA PRO A 704 23.17 -18.99 -25.48
C PRO A 704 23.66 -20.07 -26.49
N ARG A 705 24.05 -19.66 -27.70
CA ARG A 705 24.42 -20.59 -28.79
C ARG A 705 25.62 -21.47 -28.46
N ASN A 706 26.51 -21.00 -27.59
CA ASN A 706 27.73 -21.70 -27.17
C ASN A 706 27.48 -22.73 -26.05
N LYS A 707 26.22 -22.94 -25.65
CA LYS A 707 25.86 -23.84 -24.54
C LYS A 707 24.73 -24.77 -24.98
N THR A 708 24.88 -26.05 -24.69
CA THR A 708 23.86 -27.05 -24.96
C THR A 708 22.86 -27.07 -23.81
N ARG A 709 21.58 -27.21 -24.17
CA ARG A 709 20.52 -27.32 -23.19
C ARG A 709 20.55 -28.73 -22.57
N PRO A 710 20.48 -28.88 -21.24
CA PRO A 710 20.43 -30.17 -20.57
C PRO A 710 19.18 -30.98 -20.95
N LEU A 711 19.28 -32.31 -20.86
CA LEU A 711 18.20 -33.25 -21.15
C LEU A 711 17.03 -33.05 -20.17
N GLY A 712 15.79 -33.11 -20.70
CA GLY A 712 14.55 -33.01 -19.91
C GLY A 712 13.56 -31.97 -20.44
N ARG A 713 12.32 -32.01 -19.92
CA ARG A 713 11.28 -31.06 -20.29
C ARG A 713 11.57 -29.69 -19.67
N PRO A 714 11.65 -28.60 -20.46
CA PRO A 714 11.88 -27.28 -19.90
C PRO A 714 10.64 -26.82 -19.12
N PRO A 715 10.82 -25.98 -18.09
CA PRO A 715 9.74 -25.16 -17.57
C PRO A 715 9.09 -24.34 -18.70
N THR A 716 7.82 -23.97 -18.51
CA THR A 716 7.11 -23.13 -19.49
C THR A 716 7.75 -21.74 -19.56
N ARG A 717 8.20 -21.34 -20.75
CA ARG A 717 8.80 -20.03 -20.99
C ARG A 717 7.73 -18.96 -21.17
N TRP A 718 8.13 -17.70 -20.98
CA TRP A 718 7.25 -16.56 -21.27
C TRP A 718 6.68 -16.59 -22.70
N ALA A 719 7.54 -16.88 -23.69
CA ALA A 719 7.22 -16.86 -25.11
C ALA A 719 6.42 -18.09 -25.61
N ASP A 720 6.41 -19.20 -24.86
CA ASP A 720 5.80 -20.47 -25.31
C ASP A 720 4.31 -20.32 -25.62
N SER A 721 3.62 -19.46 -24.89
CA SER A 721 2.22 -19.08 -25.11
C SER A 721 1.97 -18.53 -26.51
N PHE A 722 2.83 -17.62 -26.98
CA PHE A 722 2.76 -17.06 -28.33
C PHE A 722 3.12 -18.12 -29.36
N THR A 723 4.22 -18.86 -29.15
CA THR A 723 4.64 -19.93 -30.07
C THR A 723 3.53 -20.95 -30.28
N LYS A 724 2.88 -21.40 -29.20
CA LYS A 724 1.75 -22.32 -29.26
C LYS A 724 0.56 -21.71 -30.00
N TYR A 725 0.15 -20.50 -29.65
CA TYR A 725 -1.00 -19.82 -30.26
C TYR A 725 -0.82 -19.60 -31.76
N PHE A 726 0.35 -19.10 -32.19
CA PHE A 726 0.64 -18.84 -33.60
C PHE A 726 0.76 -20.13 -34.40
N ARG A 727 1.44 -21.15 -33.86
CA ARG A 727 1.55 -22.47 -34.49
C ARG A 727 0.18 -23.12 -34.70
N GLN A 728 -0.70 -23.09 -33.70
CA GLN A 728 -2.04 -23.67 -33.79
C GLN A 728 -2.94 -23.00 -34.84
N ARG A 729 -2.61 -21.76 -35.25
CA ARG A 729 -3.36 -21.00 -36.26
C ARG A 729 -2.69 -20.98 -37.63
N GLY A 730 -1.60 -21.76 -37.81
CA GLY A 730 -0.83 -21.75 -39.07
C GLY A 730 -0.20 -20.39 -39.40
N LEU A 731 0.03 -19.54 -38.39
CA LEU A 731 0.59 -18.20 -38.59
C LEU A 731 2.13 -18.26 -38.58
N PRO A 732 2.81 -17.29 -39.23
CA PRO A 732 4.26 -17.13 -39.12
C PRO A 732 4.74 -16.96 -37.67
N HIS A 733 6.04 -17.09 -37.45
CA HIS A 733 6.61 -16.98 -36.11
C HIS A 733 6.18 -15.66 -35.45
N TRP A 734 5.66 -15.72 -34.22
CA TRP A 734 5.02 -14.59 -33.56
C TRP A 734 5.90 -13.34 -33.51
N MET A 735 7.23 -13.51 -33.39
CA MET A 735 8.16 -12.39 -33.37
C MET A 735 8.21 -11.62 -34.69
N GLN A 736 8.11 -12.33 -35.83
CA GLN A 736 8.05 -11.69 -37.15
C GLN A 736 6.75 -10.89 -37.28
N VAL A 737 5.64 -11.48 -36.87
CA VAL A 737 4.31 -10.85 -36.93
C VAL A 737 4.23 -9.62 -36.01
N ALA A 738 4.82 -9.70 -34.81
CA ALA A 738 4.81 -8.62 -33.83
C ALA A 738 5.51 -7.33 -34.30
N ARG A 739 6.47 -7.44 -35.22
CA ARG A 739 7.17 -6.28 -35.81
C ARG A 739 6.22 -5.39 -36.61
N ASN A 740 5.19 -5.95 -37.24
CA ASN A 740 4.15 -5.18 -37.91
C ASN A 740 2.99 -4.85 -36.95
N ARG A 741 2.80 -3.56 -36.63
CA ARG A 741 1.77 -3.12 -35.67
C ARG A 741 0.34 -3.49 -36.10
N ALA A 742 0.01 -3.35 -37.38
CA ALA A 742 -1.33 -3.61 -37.89
C ALA A 742 -1.67 -5.10 -37.81
N VAL A 743 -0.77 -5.95 -38.32
CA VAL A 743 -0.93 -7.42 -38.29
C VAL A 743 -0.93 -7.94 -36.86
N TRP A 744 -0.02 -7.46 -36.00
CA TRP A 744 0.01 -7.83 -34.59
C TRP A 744 -1.32 -7.52 -33.88
N LYS A 745 -1.93 -6.37 -34.18
CA LYS A 745 -3.22 -5.99 -33.59
C LYS A 745 -4.34 -6.94 -34.02
N SER A 746 -4.35 -7.40 -35.28
CA SER A 746 -5.36 -8.36 -35.76
C SER A 746 -5.21 -9.77 -35.18
N CYS A 747 -4.00 -10.16 -34.78
CA CYS A 747 -3.71 -11.47 -34.19
C CYS A 747 -3.93 -11.53 -32.66
N GLY A 748 -4.36 -10.42 -32.05
CA GLY A 748 -4.54 -10.34 -30.60
C GLY A 748 -5.79 -11.06 -30.07
N PRO A 749 -5.85 -11.31 -28.76
CA PRO A 749 -7.07 -11.79 -28.11
C PRO A 749 -8.21 -10.78 -28.30
N ARG A 750 -9.32 -11.25 -28.89
CA ARG A 750 -10.53 -10.44 -29.12
C ARG A 750 -11.23 -10.10 -27.80
#